data_AF-A0AA35R9C6-F1
#
_entry.id   AF-A0AA35R9C6-F1
#
_cell.length_a   1.000
_cell.length_b   1.000
_cell.length_c   1.000
_cell.angle_alpha   90.00
_cell.angle_beta   90.00
_cell.angle_gamma   90.00
#
_symmetry.space_group_name_H-M   'P 1'
#
loop_
_entity.id
_entity.type
_entity.pdbx_description
1 polymer ?
#
loop_
_entity_poly.entity_id
_entity_poly.type
_entity_poly.pdbx_seq_one_letter_code
_entity_poly.pdbx_strand_id
1 'polypeptide(L)'
;RAEETISELDLLQSGNISDKVLHILIQLNIACCKFEDESPLCSTEDNPLPVTSREWLEKQSLEASGLNIYHVLAPNAYRQVKTAVTHSPDNLSIVSSVVYDEMMPQFTWHDGTLKYLHVDVHLLENYQVQVEAHISQLRQRLNWLTSGSRVPFGVIAEKSVLVVVELSAATLPFASHLQNCLCLLLLEQVARTEEFNIMRIGDESCSWRPSLTQKSPQSLSDAWVWLLSQSPSGSAASLVPALETALNHGREIGVYLILSSLPREKTETICSFLQEKTSTQQRVNVVFYRHRPRTENHAVAGMSFEEGYYANEQELTHRLQKIATAGHGRFHSFKGPDIVSSDDIEALVKELQKAQDHLRMAENILSDYRSFCKRFVPPPISPSPTLPPSDPPPLYPRPTTAFLCRLNAASRMIRRSASDSHLSRRQHRQRQNNRRTKTCGFYLDKNLEKGFSPERWAPFGAPVRKKPQKAESESTPEWLMKYGLESLGLKFSKFEVSKSHALSHRKTHRHINKNGEIVELYADHQALKKFTQRLMQARESYSQKLREIGKGWRNALGCVSESKVLFLVDISSSMAIGFKDLQAALADFLQNKPHSLKFFNLVAYSSCVKQWQETLAPVHDETMTSAAEWLSQLRPEGSSCLLHALKLSLESGVKNIYLITDGTADHTHNFLLSQVPQLRTWYGDHWKIHTVAFHCSLESSFSFLRDLAHGTGGRYHSYPWGDPDDPSTKLLQNRYLGDDVLKLVQETSSAEDQLYKASQYL
;
A
#
# COMPACT_ATOMS: atom_id res chain seq x y z
N ARG A 1 -49.54 -5.74 -1.14
CA ARG A 1 -48.13 -5.37 -0.84
C ARG A 1 -47.15 -6.31 -1.52
N ALA A 2 -46.85 -7.52 -1.01
CA ALA A 2 -45.89 -8.41 -1.70
C ALA A 2 -46.28 -8.69 -3.17
N GLU A 3 -47.56 -8.96 -3.43
CA GLU A 3 -48.09 -9.16 -4.79
C GLU A 3 -48.17 -7.86 -5.62
N GLU A 4 -48.31 -6.69 -4.99
CA GLU A 4 -48.17 -5.39 -5.68
C GLU A 4 -46.72 -5.21 -6.13
N THR A 5 -45.76 -5.49 -5.25
CA THR A 5 -44.32 -5.42 -5.57
C THR A 5 -43.94 -6.41 -6.68
N ILE A 6 -44.53 -7.60 -6.72
CA ILE A 6 -44.34 -8.59 -7.79
C ILE A 6 -44.96 -8.10 -9.11
N SER A 7 -46.17 -7.54 -9.07
CA SER A 7 -46.81 -6.98 -10.27
C SER A 7 -46.10 -5.71 -10.79
N GLU A 8 -45.45 -4.94 -9.91
CA GLU A 8 -44.54 -3.85 -10.29
C GLU A 8 -43.21 -4.38 -10.85
N LEU A 9 -42.69 -5.51 -10.36
CA LEU A 9 -41.50 -6.19 -10.88
C LEU A 9 -41.71 -6.73 -12.31
N ASP A 10 -42.88 -7.27 -12.64
CA ASP A 10 -43.18 -7.69 -14.02
C ASP A 10 -43.27 -6.49 -14.98
N LEU A 11 -43.73 -5.33 -14.51
CA LEU A 11 -43.67 -4.06 -15.26
C LEU A 11 -42.22 -3.53 -15.43
N LEU A 12 -41.23 -3.98 -14.65
CA LEU A 12 -39.82 -3.60 -14.85
C LEU A 12 -39.18 -4.29 -16.07
N GLN A 13 -39.76 -5.37 -16.60
CA GLN A 13 -39.24 -6.02 -17.81
C GLN A 13 -39.38 -5.15 -19.08
N SER A 14 -40.17 -4.07 -19.06
CA SER A 14 -40.41 -3.20 -20.23
C SER A 14 -39.39 -2.06 -20.41
N GLY A 15 -38.19 -2.16 -19.83
CA GLY A 15 -37.01 -1.43 -20.31
C GLY A 15 -36.78 0.01 -19.84
N ASN A 16 -37.43 0.47 -18.75
CA ASN A 16 -37.24 1.82 -18.20
C ASN A 16 -36.60 1.78 -16.79
N ILE A 17 -35.45 1.09 -16.70
CA ILE A 17 -35.02 0.37 -15.49
C ILE A 17 -34.18 1.20 -14.50
N SER A 18 -33.42 2.21 -14.95
CA SER A 18 -32.43 2.94 -14.12
C SER A 18 -33.01 3.51 -12.82
N ASP A 19 -33.88 4.51 -12.95
CA ASP A 19 -34.13 5.44 -11.84
C ASP A 19 -35.11 4.86 -10.82
N LYS A 20 -36.02 3.98 -11.27
CA LYS A 20 -36.97 3.27 -10.40
C LYS A 20 -36.27 2.19 -9.56
N VAL A 21 -35.31 1.45 -10.12
CA VAL A 21 -34.55 0.46 -9.35
C VAL A 21 -33.65 1.15 -8.33
N LEU A 22 -33.01 2.27 -8.69
CA LEU A 22 -32.25 3.07 -7.72
C LEU A 22 -33.17 3.64 -6.62
N HIS A 23 -34.36 4.13 -6.95
CA HIS A 23 -35.36 4.59 -5.97
C HIS A 23 -35.81 3.45 -5.03
N ILE A 24 -36.04 2.23 -5.54
CA ILE A 24 -36.38 1.05 -4.72
C ILE A 24 -35.21 0.62 -3.83
N LEU A 25 -33.99 0.59 -4.35
CA LEU A 25 -32.79 0.28 -3.56
C LEU A 25 -32.53 1.31 -2.46
N ILE A 26 -32.76 2.60 -2.74
CA ILE A 26 -32.69 3.66 -1.74
C ILE A 26 -33.80 3.49 -0.69
N GLN A 27 -35.05 3.23 -1.09
CA GLN A 27 -36.15 2.93 -0.16
C GLN A 27 -35.85 1.71 0.72
N LEU A 28 -35.25 0.65 0.17
CA LEU A 28 -34.84 -0.55 0.90
C LEU A 28 -33.69 -0.27 1.88
N ASN A 29 -32.64 0.44 1.45
CA ASN A 29 -31.51 0.75 2.31
C ASN A 29 -31.92 1.70 3.45
N ILE A 30 -32.74 2.70 3.13
CA ILE A 30 -33.38 3.61 4.09
C ILE A 30 -34.35 2.86 5.04
N ALA A 31 -35.01 1.80 4.58
CA ALA A 31 -35.83 0.94 5.43
C ALA A 31 -34.98 0.06 6.37
N CYS A 32 -33.81 -0.42 5.92
CA CYS A 32 -32.84 -1.12 6.75
C CYS A 32 -32.28 -0.24 7.88
N CYS A 33 -32.16 1.08 7.67
CA CYS A 33 -31.82 2.03 8.74
C CYS A 33 -32.84 2.08 9.91
N LYS A 34 -33.98 1.37 9.83
CA LYS A 34 -34.91 1.19 10.96
C LYS A 34 -34.59 -0.01 11.87
N PHE A 35 -33.51 -0.76 11.62
CA PHE A 35 -33.11 -1.95 12.38
C PHE A 35 -31.70 -1.89 13.01
N GLU A 36 -31.06 -0.71 13.03
CA GLU A 36 -29.73 -0.50 13.63
C GLU A 36 -29.74 0.24 14.98
N ASP A 37 -30.68 -0.07 15.87
CA ASP A 37 -30.53 0.20 17.33
C ASP A 37 -30.22 -1.08 18.13
N GLU A 38 -30.53 -2.27 17.61
CA GLU A 38 -30.40 -3.57 18.31
C GLU A 38 -29.86 -4.66 17.36
N SER A 39 -28.66 -4.45 16.78
CA SER A 39 -27.95 -5.47 15.98
C SER A 39 -26.50 -5.66 16.48
N PRO A 40 -26.09 -6.87 16.94
CA PRO A 40 -24.81 -7.09 17.64
C PRO A 40 -23.57 -7.14 16.73
N LEU A 41 -23.55 -6.36 15.64
CA LEU A 41 -22.40 -6.18 14.75
C LEU A 41 -21.77 -4.79 14.83
N CYS A 42 -22.30 -3.90 15.68
CA CYS A 42 -21.71 -2.58 15.97
C CYS A 42 -21.51 -2.36 17.48
N SER A 43 -20.81 -3.29 18.14
CA SER A 43 -20.37 -3.16 19.54
C SER A 43 -18.85 -3.38 19.67
N THR A 44 -18.09 -2.50 19.03
CA THR A 44 -16.68 -2.25 19.33
C THR A 44 -16.46 -0.75 19.41
N GLU A 45 -15.68 -0.29 20.39
CA GLU A 45 -15.39 1.13 20.67
C GLU A 45 -14.47 1.80 19.60
N ASP A 46 -14.30 1.14 18.45
CA ASP A 46 -13.21 1.34 17.47
C ASP A 46 -13.60 2.11 16.20
N ASN A 47 -14.86 2.50 16.01
CA ASN A 47 -15.26 3.23 14.79
C ASN A 47 -14.95 4.74 14.94
N PRO A 48 -14.14 5.36 14.08
CA PRO A 48 -13.74 6.76 14.25
C PRO A 48 -14.95 7.71 14.27
N LEU A 49 -15.05 8.52 15.32
CA LEU A 49 -16.10 9.55 15.43
C LEU A 49 -16.05 10.52 14.22
N PRO A 50 -17.22 11.01 13.76
CA PRO A 50 -17.35 12.00 12.68
C PRO A 50 -16.96 13.41 13.16
N VAL A 51 -15.73 13.54 13.64
CA VAL A 51 -15.07 14.81 14.00
C VAL A 51 -14.04 15.15 12.94
N THR A 52 -13.65 16.43 12.82
CA THR A 52 -12.57 16.83 11.92
C THR A 52 -11.24 16.20 12.36
N SER A 53 -10.28 16.07 11.46
CA SER A 53 -8.95 15.55 11.82
C SER A 53 -8.21 16.47 12.79
N ARG A 54 -8.48 17.78 12.80
CA ARG A 54 -7.88 18.70 13.79
C ARG A 54 -8.39 18.40 15.20
N GLU A 55 -9.71 18.36 15.39
CA GLU A 55 -10.35 18.03 16.67
C GLU A 55 -10.02 16.60 17.15
N TRP A 56 -9.85 15.66 16.22
CA TRP A 56 -9.39 14.31 16.56
C TRP A 56 -7.93 14.32 17.04
N LEU A 57 -7.04 15.05 16.35
CA LEU A 57 -5.63 15.19 16.74
C LEU A 57 -5.42 15.96 18.05
N GLU A 58 -6.33 16.82 18.49
CA GLU A 58 -6.28 17.41 19.83
C GLU A 58 -6.28 16.35 20.94
N LYS A 59 -6.88 15.18 20.69
CA LYS A 59 -6.94 14.04 21.62
C LYS A 59 -6.00 12.89 21.24
N GLN A 60 -5.71 12.75 19.96
CA GLN A 60 -5.03 11.59 19.35
C GLN A 60 -3.79 12.00 18.53
N SER A 61 -3.16 13.13 18.87
CA SER A 61 -1.82 13.49 18.38
C SER A 61 -0.75 12.75 19.18
N LEU A 62 0.47 12.75 18.64
CA LEU A 62 1.64 12.17 19.29
C LEU A 62 1.99 12.93 20.58
N GLU A 63 1.70 14.23 20.65
CA GLU A 63 1.86 15.04 21.86
C GLU A 63 0.77 14.76 22.90
N ALA A 64 -0.51 14.71 22.50
CA ALA A 64 -1.62 14.36 23.40
C ALA A 64 -1.47 12.94 23.98
N SER A 65 -0.89 12.02 23.20
CA SER A 65 -0.58 10.64 23.62
C SER A 65 0.65 10.53 24.54
N GLY A 66 1.35 11.64 24.83
CA GLY A 66 2.59 11.63 25.61
C GLY A 66 3.81 11.03 24.88
N LEU A 67 3.69 10.68 23.61
CA LEU A 67 4.69 10.00 22.79
C LEU A 67 5.71 10.97 22.14
N ASN A 68 5.89 12.16 22.72
CA ASN A 68 6.93 13.09 22.29
C ASN A 68 8.31 12.56 22.74
N ILE A 69 9.19 12.23 21.78
CA ILE A 69 10.51 11.63 22.07
C ILE A 69 11.35 12.52 23.00
N TYR A 70 11.21 13.85 22.90
CA TYR A 70 11.92 14.78 23.77
C TYR A 70 11.43 14.67 25.22
N HIS A 71 10.16 14.36 25.47
CA HIS A 71 9.65 14.10 26.83
C HIS A 71 10.12 12.74 27.35
N VAL A 72 10.11 11.70 26.51
CA VAL A 72 10.58 10.34 26.88
C VAL A 72 12.09 10.33 27.18
N LEU A 73 12.89 11.09 26.43
CA LEU A 73 14.34 11.21 26.64
C LEU A 73 14.72 12.18 27.76
N ALA A 74 13.87 13.14 28.13
CA ALA A 74 14.22 14.21 29.07
C ALA A 74 14.80 13.74 30.41
N PRO A 75 14.30 12.68 31.08
CA PRO A 75 14.88 12.18 32.34
C PRO A 75 16.33 11.68 32.19
N ASN A 76 16.72 11.28 30.99
CA ASN A 76 18.01 10.70 30.65
C ASN A 76 18.90 11.64 29.79
N ALA A 77 18.49 12.91 29.61
CA ALA A 77 19.16 13.86 28.73
C ALA A 77 19.89 14.96 29.50
N TYR A 78 21.22 14.89 29.51
CA TYR A 78 22.08 15.75 30.33
C TYR A 78 22.73 16.85 29.49
N ARG A 79 22.81 18.07 30.05
CA ARG A 79 23.55 19.19 29.46
C ARG A 79 24.86 19.37 30.20
N GLN A 80 25.97 19.59 29.48
CA GLN A 80 27.23 19.98 30.10
C GLN A 80 27.09 21.42 30.63
N VAL A 81 27.17 21.59 31.96
CA VAL A 81 27.07 22.88 32.64
C VAL A 81 28.48 23.32 33.05
N LYS A 82 28.82 24.59 32.78
CA LYS A 82 30.03 25.25 33.29
C LYS A 82 29.60 26.37 34.22
N THR A 83 29.89 26.24 35.50
CA THR A 83 29.52 27.20 36.54
C THR A 83 30.78 27.83 37.11
N ALA A 84 30.83 29.15 37.16
CA ALA A 84 31.89 29.86 37.88
C ALA A 84 31.56 29.83 39.38
N VAL A 85 32.43 29.19 40.17
CA VAL A 85 32.37 29.18 41.64
C VAL A 85 33.40 30.16 42.16
N THR A 86 32.91 31.25 42.76
CA THR A 86 33.72 32.22 43.51
C THR A 86 34.04 31.66 44.90
N HIS A 87 35.31 31.31 45.13
CA HIS A 87 35.79 30.90 46.44
C HIS A 87 36.26 32.09 47.31
N SER A 88 36.60 33.22 46.66
CA SER A 88 36.90 34.51 47.30
C SER A 88 36.66 35.65 46.27
N PRO A 89 36.68 36.94 46.68
CA PRO A 89 36.40 38.06 45.76
C PRO A 89 37.29 38.10 44.51
N ASP A 90 38.53 37.63 44.63
CA ASP A 90 39.55 37.69 43.56
C ASP A 90 39.78 36.35 42.85
N ASN A 91 39.08 35.27 43.22
CA ASN A 91 39.25 33.93 42.61
C ASN A 91 37.93 33.34 42.09
N LEU A 92 37.74 33.48 40.78
CA LEU A 92 36.73 32.76 39.98
C LEU A 92 37.33 31.44 39.47
N SER A 93 36.83 30.31 39.97
CA SER A 93 37.13 28.99 39.40
C SER A 93 35.98 28.52 38.50
N ILE A 94 36.27 28.07 37.28
CA ILE A 94 35.24 27.53 36.37
C ILE A 94 35.16 26.02 36.58
N VAL A 95 34.06 25.55 37.16
CA VAL A 95 33.80 24.13 37.40
C VAL A 95 32.86 23.62 36.31
N SER A 96 33.26 22.58 35.58
CA SER A 96 32.41 21.92 34.58
C SER A 96 31.85 20.59 35.10
N SER A 97 30.57 20.32 34.84
CA SER A 97 29.98 19.00 35.07
C SER A 97 30.75 17.93 34.28
N VAL A 98 31.19 16.86 34.95
CA VAL A 98 31.79 15.70 34.28
C VAL A 98 30.70 14.98 33.51
N VAL A 99 30.84 14.95 32.19
CA VAL A 99 30.05 14.10 31.30
C VAL A 99 31.02 13.06 30.74
N TYR A 100 30.61 11.80 30.73
CA TYR A 100 31.38 10.75 30.09
C TYR A 100 31.07 10.77 28.60
N ASP A 101 31.68 11.71 27.88
CA ASP A 101 31.52 11.90 26.43
C ASP A 101 31.84 10.61 25.65
N GLU A 102 32.73 9.77 26.20
CA GLU A 102 33.06 8.44 25.70
C GLU A 102 32.02 7.34 26.00
N MET A 103 30.93 7.60 26.72
CA MET A 103 29.95 6.58 27.15
C MET A 103 28.47 6.96 26.87
N MET A 104 28.21 8.18 26.39
CA MET A 104 26.87 8.74 26.22
C MET A 104 26.73 9.35 24.82
N PRO A 105 25.86 8.83 23.93
CA PRO A 105 25.67 9.42 22.61
C PRO A 105 25.15 10.86 22.70
N GLN A 106 25.66 11.70 21.80
CA GLN A 106 25.24 13.08 21.65
C GLN A 106 23.97 13.15 20.79
N PHE A 107 23.01 13.97 21.21
CA PHE A 107 21.73 14.15 20.54
C PHE A 107 21.34 15.63 20.50
N THR A 108 20.93 16.10 19.32
CA THR A 108 20.45 17.47 19.13
C THR A 108 19.00 17.58 19.57
N TRP A 109 18.73 18.47 20.51
CA TRP A 109 17.40 18.74 21.05
C TRP A 109 16.59 19.65 20.11
N HIS A 110 15.29 19.78 20.34
CA HIS A 110 14.39 20.59 19.48
C HIS A 110 14.73 22.10 19.44
N ASP A 111 15.47 22.61 20.43
CA ASP A 111 15.97 23.99 20.48
C ASP A 111 17.36 24.15 19.84
N GLY A 112 17.87 23.09 19.18
CA GLY A 112 19.22 23.02 18.63
C GLY A 112 20.33 22.79 19.66
N THR A 113 20.01 22.67 20.96
CA THR A 113 21.04 22.40 21.98
C THR A 113 21.50 20.94 21.93
N LEU A 114 22.81 20.73 22.05
CA LEU A 114 23.38 19.38 22.12
C LEU A 114 23.29 18.87 23.57
N LYS A 115 22.72 17.67 23.73
CA LYS A 115 22.61 16.95 25.00
C LYS A 115 23.24 15.57 24.89
N TYR A 116 23.65 15.03 26.04
CA TYR A 116 24.21 13.69 26.16
C TYR A 116 23.15 12.77 26.73
N LEU A 117 22.88 11.64 26.06
CA LEU A 117 21.83 10.70 26.45
C LEU A 117 22.40 9.51 27.22
N HIS A 118 21.78 9.18 28.35
CA HIS A 118 21.91 7.85 28.96
C HIS A 118 20.88 6.91 28.31
N VAL A 119 21.32 6.01 27.43
CA VAL A 119 20.41 5.19 26.63
C VAL A 119 19.89 4.00 27.44
N ASP A 120 18.64 4.10 27.90
CA ASP A 120 17.86 2.94 28.33
C ASP A 120 17.25 2.25 27.09
N VAL A 121 17.80 1.09 26.76
CA VAL A 121 17.37 0.29 25.61
C VAL A 121 15.92 -0.20 25.78
N HIS A 122 15.50 -0.58 26.98
CA HIS A 122 14.17 -1.12 27.21
C HIS A 122 13.09 -0.03 27.14
N LEU A 123 13.40 1.16 27.66
CA LEU A 123 12.54 2.34 27.51
C LEU A 123 12.33 2.69 26.02
N LEU A 124 13.41 2.69 25.22
CA LEU A 124 13.31 3.01 23.80
C LEU A 124 12.61 1.92 22.99
N GLU A 125 12.88 0.63 23.25
CA GLU A 125 12.17 -0.47 22.56
C GLU A 125 10.66 -0.46 22.88
N ASN A 126 10.27 -0.18 24.12
CA ASN A 126 8.86 0.01 24.50
C ASN A 126 8.24 1.26 23.83
N TYR A 127 8.98 2.37 23.76
CA TYR A 127 8.55 3.58 23.08
C TYR A 127 8.33 3.35 21.57
N GLN A 128 9.21 2.60 20.90
CA GLN A 128 9.05 2.24 19.49
C GLN A 128 7.72 1.51 19.25
N VAL A 129 7.40 0.50 20.07
CA VAL A 129 6.14 -0.25 19.99
C VAL A 129 4.92 0.67 20.16
N GLN A 130 4.97 1.64 21.07
CA GLN A 130 3.88 2.60 21.28
C GLN A 130 3.70 3.56 20.10
N VAL A 131 4.80 4.05 19.51
CA VAL A 131 4.75 4.91 18.32
C VAL A 131 4.28 4.13 17.09
N GLU A 132 4.66 2.86 16.93
CA GLU A 132 4.15 1.98 15.87
C GLU A 132 2.64 1.72 15.99
N ALA A 133 2.14 1.53 17.22
CA ALA A 133 0.70 1.43 17.48
C ALA A 133 -0.04 2.73 17.13
N HIS A 134 0.54 3.89 17.48
CA HIS A 134 -0.01 5.20 17.14
C HIS A 134 -0.01 5.50 15.63
N ILE A 135 1.07 5.13 14.92
CA ILE A 135 1.16 5.14 13.45
C ILE A 135 0.06 4.27 12.84
N SER A 136 -0.25 3.12 13.43
CA SER A 136 -1.34 2.25 12.99
C SER A 136 -2.72 2.90 13.17
N GLN A 137 -2.97 3.61 14.28
CA GLN A 137 -4.21 4.37 14.49
C GLN A 137 -4.36 5.54 13.48
N LEU A 138 -3.29 6.29 13.23
CA LEU A 138 -3.26 7.35 12.21
C LEU A 138 -3.58 6.79 10.81
N ARG A 139 -3.00 5.63 10.46
CA ARG A 139 -3.30 4.92 9.20
C ARG A 139 -4.74 4.41 9.15
N GLN A 140 -5.28 3.88 10.25
CA GLN A 140 -6.68 3.46 10.33
C GLN A 140 -7.63 4.64 10.10
N ARG A 141 -7.36 5.81 10.71
CA ARG A 141 -8.16 7.02 10.47
C ARG A 141 -7.99 7.55 9.05
N LEU A 142 -6.80 7.47 8.47
CA LEU A 142 -6.58 7.85 7.07
C LEU A 142 -7.36 6.93 6.11
N ASN A 143 -7.29 5.61 6.31
CA ASN A 143 -8.08 4.61 5.57
C ASN A 143 -9.58 4.75 5.81
N TRP A 144 -9.98 5.24 6.99
CA TRP A 144 -11.34 5.73 7.21
C TRP A 144 -11.56 6.89 6.24
N LEU A 145 -10.98 8.10 6.42
CA LEU A 145 -11.19 9.27 5.54
C LEU A 145 -11.25 8.93 4.04
N THR A 146 -10.36 8.07 3.54
CA THR A 146 -10.30 7.61 2.15
C THR A 146 -11.24 6.43 1.84
N SER A 147 -12.52 6.48 2.24
CA SER A 147 -13.51 5.44 1.88
C SER A 147 -14.94 5.99 1.73
N GLY A 148 -15.79 5.29 0.97
CA GLY A 148 -17.19 5.65 0.74
C GLY A 148 -17.38 7.08 0.22
N SER A 149 -18.45 7.73 0.67
CA SER A 149 -18.80 9.13 0.37
C SER A 149 -17.76 10.16 0.85
N ARG A 150 -16.85 9.80 1.76
CA ARG A 150 -15.79 10.70 2.23
C ARG A 150 -14.65 10.87 1.21
N VAL A 151 -14.58 10.02 0.19
CA VAL A 151 -13.63 10.17 -0.93
C VAL A 151 -13.99 11.36 -1.83
N PRO A 152 -15.24 11.56 -2.29
CA PRO A 152 -15.63 12.74 -3.07
C PRO A 152 -15.91 14.01 -2.26
N PHE A 153 -16.34 13.91 -0.99
CA PHE A 153 -16.86 15.07 -0.23
C PHE A 153 -16.12 15.37 1.09
N GLY A 154 -15.16 14.55 1.51
CA GLY A 154 -14.57 14.62 2.85
C GLY A 154 -15.56 14.26 3.96
N VAL A 155 -15.22 14.64 5.19
CA VAL A 155 -16.01 14.32 6.39
C VAL A 155 -16.99 15.45 6.72
N ILE A 156 -18.26 15.09 6.86
CA ILE A 156 -19.27 15.92 7.51
C ILE A 156 -19.14 15.75 9.03
N ALA A 157 -18.96 16.86 9.75
CA ALA A 157 -18.72 16.86 11.21
C ALA A 157 -19.81 17.62 12.00
N GLU A 158 -20.54 18.52 11.34
CA GLU A 158 -21.57 19.36 11.93
C GLU A 158 -22.91 18.62 12.06
N LYS A 159 -23.69 18.95 13.10
CA LYS A 159 -24.99 18.31 13.40
C LYS A 159 -26.15 18.78 12.51
N SER A 160 -26.13 20.04 12.08
CA SER A 160 -27.11 20.60 11.15
C SER A 160 -26.38 21.02 9.87
N VAL A 161 -26.82 20.50 8.73
CA VAL A 161 -26.02 20.50 7.50
C VAL A 161 -26.81 20.97 6.27
N LEU A 162 -26.24 21.90 5.50
CA LEU A 162 -26.77 22.28 4.20
C LEU A 162 -25.81 21.84 3.10
N VAL A 163 -26.24 20.87 2.29
CA VAL A 163 -25.48 20.42 1.11
C VAL A 163 -25.87 21.31 -0.07
N VAL A 164 -24.92 22.09 -0.58
CA VAL A 164 -25.12 23.02 -1.69
C VAL A 164 -24.42 22.46 -2.93
N VAL A 165 -25.17 22.09 -3.96
CA VAL A 165 -24.68 21.37 -5.14
C VAL A 165 -24.73 22.28 -6.37
N GLU A 166 -23.59 22.49 -7.03
CA GLU A 166 -23.57 23.06 -8.37
C GLU A 166 -24.19 22.11 -9.39
N LEU A 167 -25.19 22.60 -10.13
CA LEU A 167 -25.82 21.93 -11.26
C LEU A 167 -25.82 22.88 -12.46
N SER A 168 -24.63 23.15 -12.99
CA SER A 168 -24.40 24.00 -14.17
C SER A 168 -24.05 23.17 -15.40
N ALA A 169 -23.88 23.81 -16.56
CA ALA A 169 -23.37 23.16 -17.77
C ALA A 169 -22.00 22.48 -17.56
N ALA A 170 -21.17 22.98 -16.64
CA ALA A 170 -19.89 22.36 -16.28
C ALA A 170 -20.07 21.00 -15.59
N THR A 171 -21.20 20.79 -14.89
CA THR A 171 -21.53 19.55 -14.19
C THR A 171 -22.10 18.46 -15.11
N LEU A 172 -22.66 18.86 -16.27
CA LEU A 172 -23.38 17.98 -17.18
C LEU A 172 -22.59 16.72 -17.63
N PRO A 173 -21.29 16.77 -17.97
CA PRO A 173 -20.54 15.60 -18.46
C PRO A 173 -20.38 14.46 -17.44
N PHE A 174 -20.71 14.71 -16.16
CA PHE A 174 -20.53 13.77 -15.06
C PHE A 174 -21.68 13.79 -14.04
N ALA A 175 -22.83 14.37 -14.41
CA ALA A 175 -23.98 14.51 -13.53
C ALA A 175 -24.40 13.17 -12.89
N SER A 176 -24.42 12.07 -13.66
CA SER A 176 -24.76 10.73 -13.14
C SER A 176 -23.76 10.19 -12.12
N HIS A 177 -22.46 10.49 -12.27
CA HIS A 177 -21.46 10.11 -11.28
C HIS A 177 -21.59 10.94 -10.01
N LEU A 178 -21.79 12.25 -10.14
CA LEU A 178 -22.04 13.14 -9.00
C LEU A 178 -23.32 12.74 -8.25
N GLN A 179 -24.40 12.41 -8.96
CA GLN A 179 -25.64 11.87 -8.38
C GLN A 179 -25.37 10.60 -7.57
N ASN A 180 -24.67 9.61 -8.14
CA ASN A 180 -24.32 8.37 -7.41
C ASN A 180 -23.50 8.65 -6.14
N CYS A 181 -22.53 9.56 -6.22
CA CYS A 181 -21.75 9.99 -5.05
C CYS A 181 -22.64 10.70 -4.01
N LEU A 182 -23.53 11.61 -4.42
CA LEU A 182 -24.47 12.31 -3.53
C LEU A 182 -25.46 11.35 -2.86
N CYS A 183 -25.87 10.27 -3.54
CA CYS A 183 -26.66 9.19 -2.94
C CYS A 183 -25.89 8.53 -1.77
N LEU A 184 -24.62 8.17 -1.98
CA LEU A 184 -23.77 7.65 -0.90
C LEU A 184 -23.58 8.68 0.22
N LEU A 185 -23.42 9.97 -0.09
CA LEU A 185 -23.31 11.03 0.91
C LEU A 185 -24.56 11.12 1.80
N LEU A 186 -25.75 11.03 1.19
CA LEU A 186 -27.02 11.05 1.91
C LEU A 186 -27.17 9.83 2.83
N LEU A 187 -26.85 8.65 2.32
CA LEU A 187 -26.98 7.37 3.05
C LEU A 187 -25.93 7.21 4.16
N GLU A 188 -24.69 7.63 3.94
CA GLU A 188 -23.59 7.39 4.87
C GLU A 188 -23.40 8.52 5.89
N GLN A 189 -23.46 9.79 5.47
CA GLN A 189 -23.07 10.93 6.31
C GLN A 189 -24.27 11.78 6.73
N VAL A 190 -25.14 12.16 5.78
CA VAL A 190 -26.30 13.01 6.12
C VAL A 190 -27.33 12.24 6.97
N ALA A 191 -27.48 10.92 6.79
CA ALA A 191 -28.27 10.08 7.70
C ALA A 191 -27.80 10.09 9.17
N ARG A 192 -26.56 10.55 9.42
CA ARG A 192 -25.97 10.67 10.76
C ARG A 192 -26.06 12.08 11.37
N THR A 193 -26.50 13.09 10.62
CA THR A 193 -26.76 14.45 11.14
C THR A 193 -28.09 14.49 11.91
N GLU A 194 -28.35 15.56 12.67
CA GLU A 194 -29.63 15.80 13.35
C GLU A 194 -30.62 16.47 12.37
N GLU A 195 -30.15 17.45 11.63
CA GLU A 195 -30.92 18.17 10.61
C GLU A 195 -30.15 18.28 9.31
N PHE A 196 -30.87 18.36 8.19
CA PHE A 196 -30.26 18.69 6.91
C PHE A 196 -31.20 19.43 5.94
N ASN A 197 -30.61 20.01 4.90
CA ASN A 197 -31.32 20.44 3.69
C ASN A 197 -30.38 20.31 2.48
N ILE A 198 -30.94 20.34 1.26
CA ILE A 198 -30.17 20.37 0.01
C ILE A 198 -30.57 21.63 -0.78
N MET A 199 -29.58 22.32 -1.33
CA MET A 199 -29.75 23.47 -2.22
C MET A 199 -29.02 23.22 -3.54
N ARG A 200 -29.65 23.52 -4.67
CA ARG A 200 -28.97 23.61 -5.97
C ARG A 200 -28.51 25.04 -6.22
N ILE A 201 -27.38 25.18 -6.89
CA ILE A 201 -26.86 26.46 -7.40
C ILE A 201 -26.55 26.36 -8.90
N GLY A 202 -26.89 27.42 -9.62
CA GLY A 202 -26.72 27.60 -11.06
C GLY A 202 -26.95 29.08 -11.37
N ASP A 203 -27.71 29.40 -12.42
CA ASP A 203 -28.16 30.78 -12.67
C ASP A 203 -29.08 31.30 -11.53
N GLU A 204 -29.90 30.42 -10.95
CA GLU A 204 -30.70 30.68 -9.75
C GLU A 204 -30.44 29.60 -8.68
N SER A 205 -30.46 29.98 -7.41
CA SER A 205 -30.41 29.03 -6.29
C SER A 205 -31.80 28.57 -5.88
N CYS A 206 -31.99 27.28 -5.62
CA CYS A 206 -33.25 26.71 -5.13
C CYS A 206 -32.96 25.67 -4.04
N SER A 207 -33.70 25.73 -2.93
CA SER A 207 -33.60 24.76 -1.83
C SER A 207 -34.74 23.74 -1.89
N TRP A 208 -34.48 22.51 -1.48
CA TRP A 208 -35.50 21.46 -1.38
C TRP A 208 -36.60 21.83 -0.38
N ARG A 209 -36.21 22.36 0.78
CA ARG A 209 -37.10 22.95 1.78
C ARG A 209 -36.68 24.40 2.09
N PRO A 210 -37.59 25.27 2.59
CA PRO A 210 -37.23 26.64 2.98
C PRO A 210 -36.35 26.74 4.25
N SER A 211 -36.25 25.66 5.01
CA SER A 211 -35.49 25.57 6.26
C SER A 211 -34.83 24.20 6.38
N LEU A 212 -33.91 24.07 7.34
CA LEU A 212 -33.42 22.77 7.78
C LEU A 212 -34.59 21.85 8.18
N THR A 213 -34.42 20.56 7.88
CA THR A 213 -35.41 19.51 8.11
C THR A 213 -34.79 18.40 8.95
N GLN A 214 -35.49 17.99 10.00
CA GLN A 214 -35.11 16.89 10.88
C GLN A 214 -34.92 15.59 10.08
N LYS A 215 -33.87 14.82 10.40
CA LYS A 215 -33.60 13.59 9.64
C LYS A 215 -34.68 12.53 9.83
N SER A 216 -35.10 11.92 8.73
CA SER A 216 -35.98 10.77 8.70
C SER A 216 -35.78 9.97 7.42
N PRO A 217 -36.17 8.68 7.40
CA PRO A 217 -36.26 7.87 6.20
C PRO A 217 -37.00 8.57 5.04
N GLN A 218 -38.14 9.19 5.33
CA GLN A 218 -38.94 9.88 4.31
C GLN A 218 -38.24 11.13 3.79
N SER A 219 -37.68 11.98 4.68
CA SER A 219 -37.01 13.22 4.27
C SER A 219 -35.77 12.94 3.41
N LEU A 220 -35.01 11.88 3.69
CA LEU A 220 -33.86 11.48 2.85
C LEU A 220 -34.33 11.03 1.46
N SER A 221 -35.40 10.23 1.38
CA SER A 221 -35.99 9.81 0.10
C SER A 221 -36.56 10.99 -0.69
N ASP A 222 -37.31 11.88 -0.04
CA ASP A 222 -37.91 13.08 -0.64
C ASP A 222 -36.83 14.04 -1.18
N ALA A 223 -35.75 14.26 -0.42
CA ALA A 223 -34.64 15.12 -0.81
C ALA A 223 -33.86 14.53 -2.00
N TRP A 224 -33.69 13.20 -2.04
CA TRP A 224 -33.10 12.51 -3.18
C TRP A 224 -33.97 12.61 -4.45
N VAL A 225 -35.27 12.40 -4.33
CA VAL A 225 -36.22 12.57 -5.46
C VAL A 225 -36.18 14.01 -6.00
N TRP A 226 -36.17 15.00 -5.10
CA TRP A 226 -36.02 16.39 -5.49
C TRP A 226 -34.69 16.67 -6.20
N LEU A 227 -33.59 16.09 -5.72
CA LEU A 227 -32.27 16.25 -6.36
C LEU A 227 -32.25 15.64 -7.77
N LEU A 228 -32.86 14.47 -7.96
CA LEU A 228 -33.02 13.85 -9.28
C LEU A 228 -33.91 14.65 -10.22
N SER A 229 -34.90 15.39 -9.71
CA SER A 229 -35.77 16.24 -10.53
C SER A 229 -35.12 17.57 -10.96
N GLN A 230 -33.88 17.86 -10.55
CA GLN A 230 -33.17 19.07 -10.98
C GLN A 230 -32.38 18.83 -12.27
N SER A 231 -32.65 19.60 -13.32
CA SER A 231 -31.84 19.64 -14.53
C SER A 231 -30.66 20.60 -14.38
N PRO A 232 -29.43 20.25 -14.83
CA PRO A 232 -28.33 21.22 -14.92
C PRO A 232 -28.69 22.37 -15.86
N SER A 233 -28.47 23.61 -15.42
CA SER A 233 -28.85 24.83 -16.17
C SER A 233 -27.93 26.00 -15.83
N GLY A 234 -27.61 26.81 -16.83
CA GLY A 234 -26.72 27.97 -16.68
C GLY A 234 -25.25 27.64 -16.90
N SER A 235 -24.42 28.68 -17.05
CA SER A 235 -22.99 28.53 -17.40
C SER A 235 -22.05 28.54 -16.19
N ALA A 236 -22.36 29.29 -15.13
CA ALA A 236 -21.56 29.35 -13.91
C ALA A 236 -22.44 29.74 -12.70
N ALA A 237 -22.17 29.15 -11.53
CA ALA A 237 -22.93 29.45 -10.32
C ALA A 237 -22.70 30.87 -9.79
N SER A 238 -23.78 31.57 -9.40
CA SER A 238 -23.70 32.78 -8.58
C SER A 238 -23.69 32.40 -7.10
N LEU A 239 -22.55 32.60 -6.43
CA LEU A 239 -22.39 32.17 -5.05
C LEU A 239 -22.93 33.16 -4.03
N VAL A 240 -22.90 34.47 -4.27
CA VAL A 240 -23.24 35.43 -3.19
C VAL A 240 -24.71 35.33 -2.76
N PRO A 241 -25.71 35.29 -3.66
CA PRO A 241 -27.12 35.12 -3.27
C PRO A 241 -27.42 33.74 -2.68
N ALA A 242 -26.74 32.71 -3.18
CA ALA A 242 -26.87 31.35 -2.65
C ALA A 242 -26.30 31.24 -1.22
N LEU A 243 -25.15 31.88 -0.95
CA LEU A 243 -24.53 31.96 0.37
C LEU A 243 -25.36 32.79 1.34
N GLU A 244 -25.96 33.90 0.91
CA GLU A 244 -26.91 34.66 1.73
C GLU A 244 -28.11 33.79 2.13
N THR A 245 -28.68 33.06 1.17
CA THR A 245 -29.78 32.11 1.44
C THR A 245 -29.33 30.98 2.37
N ALA A 246 -28.12 30.44 2.18
CA ALA A 246 -27.54 29.36 2.97
C ALA A 246 -27.29 29.76 4.43
N LEU A 247 -26.65 30.91 4.66
CA LEU A 247 -26.34 31.41 6.01
C LEU A 247 -27.60 31.81 6.80
N ASN A 248 -28.71 32.11 6.11
CA ASN A 248 -30.00 32.38 6.75
C ASN A 248 -30.73 31.10 7.24
N HIS A 249 -30.26 29.89 6.94
CA HIS A 249 -30.92 28.64 7.37
C HIS A 249 -30.76 28.32 8.87
N GLY A 250 -29.73 28.83 9.54
CA GLY A 250 -29.47 28.52 10.95
C GLY A 250 -28.15 29.12 11.46
N ARG A 251 -28.03 29.27 12.79
CA ARG A 251 -26.83 29.87 13.44
C ARG A 251 -25.69 28.88 13.67
N GLU A 252 -25.99 27.60 13.79
CA GLU A 252 -25.02 26.52 13.97
C GLU A 252 -25.23 25.53 12.82
N ILE A 253 -24.52 25.74 11.71
CA ILE A 253 -24.73 24.99 10.47
C ILE A 253 -23.41 24.80 9.71
N GLY A 254 -23.20 23.56 9.24
CA GLY A 254 -22.17 23.22 8.27
C GLY A 254 -22.75 23.35 6.85
N VAL A 255 -22.32 24.36 6.11
CA VAL A 255 -22.60 24.52 4.68
C VAL A 255 -21.52 23.80 3.88
N TYR A 256 -21.91 22.94 2.94
CA TYR A 256 -21.00 22.17 2.08
C TYR A 256 -21.20 22.60 0.63
N LEU A 257 -20.35 23.51 0.15
CA LEU A 257 -20.36 23.97 -1.24
C LEU A 257 -19.65 22.96 -2.15
N ILE A 258 -20.42 22.18 -2.90
CA ILE A 258 -19.91 21.23 -3.90
C ILE A 258 -19.87 21.93 -5.25
N LEU A 259 -18.66 22.28 -5.69
CA LEU A 259 -18.39 23.07 -6.88
C LEU A 259 -17.57 22.28 -7.89
N SER A 260 -17.87 22.48 -9.16
CA SER A 260 -17.18 21.94 -10.32
C SER A 260 -16.51 23.01 -11.19
N SER A 261 -17.01 24.25 -11.14
CA SER A 261 -16.50 25.39 -11.89
C SER A 261 -16.11 26.55 -10.97
N LEU A 262 -15.67 27.68 -11.57
CA LEU A 262 -15.48 28.92 -10.82
C LEU A 262 -16.80 29.64 -10.60
N PRO A 263 -17.02 30.23 -9.40
CA PRO A 263 -18.06 31.22 -9.19
C PRO A 263 -17.97 32.36 -10.19
N ARG A 264 -19.13 32.90 -10.58
CA ARG A 264 -19.21 34.07 -11.46
C ARG A 264 -18.61 35.33 -10.82
N GLU A 265 -18.71 35.44 -9.49
CA GLU A 265 -18.19 36.57 -8.73
C GLU A 265 -16.68 36.46 -8.48
N LYS A 266 -16.03 37.60 -8.23
CA LYS A 266 -14.62 37.64 -7.84
C LYS A 266 -14.43 37.01 -6.46
N THR A 267 -13.31 36.31 -6.28
CA THR A 267 -13.00 35.64 -5.00
C THR A 267 -12.91 36.63 -3.85
N GLU A 268 -12.42 37.85 -4.07
CA GLU A 268 -12.36 38.93 -3.08
C GLU A 268 -13.75 39.34 -2.60
N THR A 269 -14.73 39.41 -3.51
CA THR A 269 -16.13 39.73 -3.20
C THR A 269 -16.76 38.64 -2.35
N ILE A 270 -16.57 37.37 -2.71
CA ILE A 270 -17.11 36.22 -1.96
C ILE A 270 -16.46 36.13 -0.57
N CYS A 271 -15.13 36.28 -0.47
CA CYS A 271 -14.42 36.27 0.80
C CYS A 271 -14.85 37.43 1.72
N SER A 272 -15.00 38.65 1.18
CA SER A 272 -15.46 39.80 1.98
C SER A 272 -16.89 39.59 2.49
N PHE A 273 -17.78 39.07 1.64
CA PHE A 273 -19.15 38.72 2.03
C PHE A 273 -19.16 37.66 3.16
N LEU A 274 -18.38 36.58 3.01
CA LEU A 274 -18.28 35.54 4.02
C LEU A 274 -17.71 36.08 5.35
N GLN A 275 -16.69 36.94 5.31
CA GLN A 275 -16.13 37.56 6.51
C GLN A 275 -17.09 38.52 7.21
N GLU A 276 -18.02 39.16 6.49
CA GLU A 276 -19.05 40.03 7.06
C GLU A 276 -20.26 39.24 7.61
N LYS A 277 -20.70 38.20 6.91
CA LYS A 277 -21.98 37.51 7.19
C LYS A 277 -21.86 36.18 7.96
N THR A 278 -20.70 35.52 7.93
CA THR A 278 -20.54 34.20 8.59
C THR A 278 -20.28 34.38 10.08
N SER A 279 -21.18 33.88 10.91
CA SER A 279 -20.97 33.84 12.37
C SER A 279 -19.94 32.78 12.78
N THR A 280 -19.40 32.88 13.99
CA THR A 280 -18.35 31.97 14.50
C THR A 280 -18.79 30.51 14.66
N GLN A 281 -20.11 30.26 14.70
CA GLN A 281 -20.73 28.93 14.78
C GLN A 281 -21.12 28.36 13.41
N GLN A 282 -20.97 29.13 12.33
CA GLN A 282 -21.21 28.70 10.95
C GLN A 282 -19.90 28.29 10.29
N ARG A 283 -19.95 27.25 9.45
CA ARG A 283 -18.79 26.75 8.69
C ARG A 283 -19.17 26.59 7.24
N VAL A 284 -18.43 27.22 6.33
CA VAL A 284 -18.60 27.07 4.87
C VAL A 284 -17.46 26.21 4.34
N ASN A 285 -17.68 24.90 4.34
CA ASN A 285 -16.78 23.91 3.76
C ASN A 285 -16.92 23.92 2.22
N VAL A 286 -15.81 23.76 1.50
CA VAL A 286 -15.79 23.75 0.02
C VAL A 286 -15.23 22.44 -0.49
N VAL A 287 -16.03 21.75 -1.31
CA VAL A 287 -15.66 20.55 -2.04
C VAL A 287 -15.48 20.91 -3.52
N PHE A 288 -14.24 20.84 -4.01
CA PHE A 288 -13.95 21.00 -5.44
C PHE A 288 -13.97 19.64 -6.15
N TYR A 289 -15.11 19.33 -6.75
CA TYR A 289 -15.42 18.09 -7.44
C TYR A 289 -14.99 18.17 -8.91
N ARG A 290 -13.92 17.45 -9.28
CA ARG A 290 -13.47 17.31 -10.66
C ARG A 290 -13.74 15.91 -11.17
N HIS A 291 -14.42 15.82 -12.31
CA HIS A 291 -14.42 14.59 -13.11
C HIS A 291 -13.72 14.89 -14.43
N ARG A 292 -12.71 14.09 -14.79
CA ARG A 292 -12.18 14.10 -16.15
C ARG A 292 -13.17 13.31 -17.02
N PRO A 293 -13.81 13.90 -18.04
CA PRO A 293 -14.58 13.12 -18.99
C PRO A 293 -13.65 12.08 -19.64
N ARG A 294 -14.17 10.87 -19.84
CA ARG A 294 -13.40 9.69 -20.29
C ARG A 294 -12.87 9.80 -21.73
N THR A 295 -13.15 10.90 -22.41
CA THR A 295 -12.93 11.08 -23.84
C THR A 295 -12.49 12.51 -24.16
N GLU A 296 -11.28 12.66 -24.66
CA GLU A 296 -10.89 13.86 -25.45
C GLU A 296 -11.58 13.86 -26.84
N ASN A 297 -12.25 12.76 -27.22
CA ASN A 297 -12.89 12.54 -28.52
C ASN A 297 -14.43 12.68 -28.55
N HIS A 298 -15.08 13.13 -27.47
CA HIS A 298 -16.49 13.54 -27.52
C HIS A 298 -16.63 15.06 -27.49
N ALA A 299 -16.21 15.68 -28.59
CA ALA A 299 -16.88 16.87 -29.07
C ALA A 299 -18.35 16.49 -29.36
N VAL A 300 -19.24 16.77 -28.41
CA VAL A 300 -20.68 16.80 -28.66
C VAL A 300 -20.90 17.84 -29.76
N ALA A 301 -21.44 17.40 -30.89
CA ALA A 301 -21.48 18.20 -32.12
C ALA A 301 -22.12 19.57 -31.87
N GLY A 302 -21.31 20.63 -31.99
CA GLY A 302 -21.76 22.03 -31.89
C GLY A 302 -21.39 22.79 -30.61
N MET A 303 -20.79 22.17 -29.59
CA MET A 303 -20.28 22.89 -28.42
C MET A 303 -18.75 22.97 -28.41
N SER A 304 -18.20 24.05 -28.96
CA SER A 304 -16.83 24.46 -28.68
C SER A 304 -16.73 24.93 -27.23
N PHE A 305 -16.23 24.07 -26.35
CA PHE A 305 -15.77 24.52 -25.03
C PHE A 305 -14.55 25.43 -25.26
N GLU A 306 -14.74 26.75 -25.14
CA GLU A 306 -13.66 27.71 -25.29
C GLU A 306 -12.53 27.39 -24.30
N GLU A 307 -11.29 27.42 -24.79
CA GLU A 307 -10.06 27.07 -24.05
C GLU A 307 -9.76 28.02 -22.87
N GLY A 308 -10.65 28.99 -22.58
CA GLY A 308 -10.59 29.91 -21.46
C GLY A 308 -11.20 29.42 -20.13
N TYR A 309 -11.92 28.29 -20.10
CA TYR A 309 -12.50 27.76 -18.84
C TYR A 309 -11.45 27.24 -17.84
N TYR A 310 -10.27 26.83 -18.33
CA TYR A 310 -9.16 26.38 -17.50
C TYR A 310 -8.18 27.51 -17.23
N ALA A 311 -8.53 28.40 -16.27
CA ALA A 311 -7.49 29.03 -15.48
C ALA A 311 -6.58 27.95 -14.87
N ASN A 312 -5.30 28.25 -14.63
CA ASN A 312 -4.31 27.32 -14.05
C ASN A 312 -4.94 26.48 -12.91
N GLU A 313 -4.91 25.14 -12.98
CA GLU A 313 -5.54 24.24 -11.98
C GLU A 313 -5.10 24.57 -10.53
N GLN A 314 -3.89 25.11 -10.36
CA GLN A 314 -3.37 25.57 -9.07
C GLN A 314 -4.06 26.85 -8.58
N GLU A 315 -4.30 27.83 -9.48
CA GLU A 315 -5.00 29.07 -9.16
C GLU A 315 -6.49 28.81 -8.84
N LEU A 316 -7.13 27.90 -9.60
CA LEU A 316 -8.47 27.38 -9.30
C LEU A 316 -8.56 26.85 -7.86
N THR A 317 -7.67 25.92 -7.52
CA THR A 317 -7.61 25.30 -6.19
C THR A 317 -7.36 26.34 -5.10
N HIS A 318 -6.41 27.25 -5.32
CA HIS A 318 -6.06 28.32 -4.38
C HIS A 318 -7.22 29.30 -4.13
N ARG A 319 -7.98 29.66 -5.17
CA ARG A 319 -9.16 30.54 -5.06
C ARG A 319 -10.28 29.89 -4.24
N LEU A 320 -10.53 28.59 -4.43
CA LEU A 320 -11.54 27.87 -3.65
C LEU A 320 -11.11 27.62 -2.20
N GLN A 321 -9.82 27.36 -1.94
CA GLN A 321 -9.25 27.30 -0.59
C GLN A 321 -9.40 28.63 0.18
N LYS A 322 -9.21 29.78 -0.50
CA LYS A 322 -9.48 31.11 0.10
C LYS A 322 -10.94 31.28 0.52
N ILE A 323 -11.90 30.81 -0.30
CA ILE A 323 -13.33 30.87 0.01
C ILE A 323 -13.66 30.03 1.25
N ALA A 324 -13.18 28.78 1.31
CA ALA A 324 -13.35 27.93 2.50
C ALA A 324 -12.80 28.58 3.77
N THR A 325 -11.58 29.14 3.67
CA THR A 325 -10.90 29.82 4.79
C THR A 325 -11.70 31.06 5.26
N ALA A 326 -12.25 31.84 4.32
CA ALA A 326 -13.03 33.04 4.64
C ALA A 326 -14.37 32.74 5.32
N GLY A 327 -14.96 31.56 5.07
CA GLY A 327 -16.14 31.05 5.76
C GLY A 327 -15.85 30.12 6.94
N HIS A 328 -14.63 30.18 7.51
CA HIS A 328 -14.14 29.36 8.63
C HIS A 328 -14.20 27.83 8.42
N GLY A 329 -14.47 27.35 7.20
CA GLY A 329 -14.62 25.94 6.85
C GLY A 329 -13.34 25.30 6.35
N ARG A 330 -13.48 24.07 5.83
CA ARG A 330 -12.41 23.24 5.28
C ARG A 330 -12.49 23.12 3.77
N PHE A 331 -11.36 22.87 3.13
CA PHE A 331 -11.27 22.54 1.72
C PHE A 331 -11.05 21.03 1.50
N HIS A 332 -11.69 20.50 0.48
CA HIS A 332 -11.51 19.13 -0.03
C HIS A 332 -11.59 19.14 -1.55
N SER A 333 -10.74 18.39 -2.25
CA SER A 333 -10.80 18.26 -3.71
C SER A 333 -10.54 16.84 -4.19
N PHE A 334 -11.42 16.43 -5.10
CA PHE A 334 -11.53 15.11 -5.69
C PHE A 334 -11.30 15.21 -7.21
N LYS A 335 -10.59 14.24 -7.81
CA LYS A 335 -10.35 14.15 -9.26
C LYS A 335 -10.34 12.69 -9.72
N GLY A 336 -11.41 12.23 -10.36
CA GLY A 336 -11.53 10.82 -10.76
C GLY A 336 -11.78 9.93 -9.54
N PRO A 337 -10.98 8.89 -9.24
CA PRO A 337 -11.05 8.17 -7.97
C PRO A 337 -10.19 8.79 -6.86
N ASP A 338 -9.31 9.75 -7.19
CA ASP A 338 -8.23 10.21 -6.32
C ASP A 338 -8.58 11.51 -5.58
N ILE A 339 -8.15 11.61 -4.32
CA ILE A 339 -8.23 12.84 -3.52
C ILE A 339 -6.94 13.64 -3.73
N VAL A 340 -7.06 14.88 -4.19
CA VAL A 340 -5.91 15.69 -4.65
C VAL A 340 -5.38 16.64 -3.57
N SER A 341 -6.26 17.20 -2.74
CA SER A 341 -5.92 17.99 -1.56
C SER A 341 -7.11 17.98 -0.60
N SER A 342 -6.85 17.93 0.70
CA SER A 342 -7.89 18.01 1.72
C SER A 342 -7.28 18.33 3.07
N ASP A 343 -7.82 19.34 3.75
CA ASP A 343 -7.32 19.79 5.07
C ASP A 343 -7.24 18.66 6.10
N ASP A 344 -8.25 17.76 6.11
CA ASP A 344 -8.32 16.64 7.05
C ASP A 344 -7.30 15.54 6.78
N ILE A 345 -6.94 15.32 5.51
CA ILE A 345 -5.92 14.36 5.11
C ILE A 345 -4.53 14.95 5.35
N GLU A 346 -4.31 16.20 4.93
CA GLU A 346 -3.03 16.88 5.12
C GLU A 346 -2.65 17.02 6.59
N ALA A 347 -3.62 17.24 7.48
CA ALA A 347 -3.40 17.24 8.93
C ALA A 347 -2.90 15.88 9.44
N LEU A 348 -3.54 14.77 9.06
CA LEU A 348 -3.11 13.42 9.47
C LEU A 348 -1.79 13.00 8.84
N VAL A 349 -1.54 13.36 7.58
CA VAL A 349 -0.26 13.05 6.90
C VAL A 349 0.90 13.79 7.57
N LYS A 350 0.70 15.04 8.01
CA LYS A 350 1.70 15.79 8.79
C LYS A 350 1.99 15.12 10.14
N GLU A 351 0.98 14.68 10.89
CA GLU A 351 1.21 14.00 12.17
C GLU A 351 1.82 12.59 11.97
N LEU A 352 1.43 11.87 10.92
CA LEU A 352 2.01 10.58 10.53
C LEU A 352 3.50 10.72 10.20
N GLN A 353 3.88 11.76 9.46
CA GLN A 353 5.29 12.06 9.15
C GLN A 353 6.08 12.38 10.43
N LYS A 354 5.52 13.23 11.31
CA LYS A 354 6.09 13.54 12.63
C LYS A 354 6.32 12.28 13.48
N ALA A 355 5.36 11.36 13.50
CA ALA A 355 5.48 10.08 14.20
C ALA A 355 6.58 9.17 13.59
N GLN A 356 6.71 9.13 12.27
CA GLN A 356 7.80 8.39 11.60
C GLN A 356 9.18 9.01 11.86
N ASP A 357 9.29 10.35 11.86
CA ASP A 357 10.53 11.04 12.20
C ASP A 357 10.93 10.78 13.66
N HIS A 358 9.97 10.76 14.58
CA HIS A 358 10.16 10.36 15.99
C HIS A 358 10.61 8.90 16.14
N LEU A 359 10.05 7.96 15.36
CA LEU A 359 10.48 6.56 15.36
C LEU A 359 11.94 6.44 14.86
N ARG A 360 12.28 7.12 13.76
CA ARG A 360 13.63 7.16 13.18
C ARG A 360 14.66 7.77 14.14
N MET A 361 14.28 8.76 14.95
CA MET A 361 15.16 9.30 16.00
C MET A 361 15.50 8.24 17.05
N ALA A 362 14.51 7.45 17.51
CA ALA A 362 14.75 6.36 18.47
C ALA A 362 15.62 5.23 17.87
N GLU A 363 15.37 4.85 16.60
CA GLU A 363 16.20 3.89 15.86
C GLU A 363 17.65 4.34 15.74
N ASN A 364 17.90 5.61 15.41
CA ASN A 364 19.23 6.18 15.30
C ASN A 364 19.96 6.13 16.66
N ILE A 365 19.32 6.57 17.75
CA ILE A 365 19.90 6.51 19.11
C ILE A 365 20.28 5.07 19.49
N LEU A 366 19.41 4.09 19.21
CA LEU A 366 19.69 2.68 19.46
C LEU A 366 20.80 2.12 18.56
N SER A 367 20.85 2.53 17.30
CA SER A 367 21.91 2.16 16.36
C SER A 367 23.27 2.69 16.80
N ASP A 368 23.35 3.98 17.15
CA ASP A 368 24.55 4.63 17.62
C ASP A 368 25.06 3.98 18.90
N TYR A 369 24.18 3.76 19.89
CA TYR A 369 24.49 3.04 21.13
C TYR A 369 24.96 1.60 20.87
N ARG A 370 24.29 0.84 20.00
CA ARG A 370 24.71 -0.53 19.63
C ARG A 370 26.04 -0.54 18.87
N SER A 371 26.32 0.48 18.05
CA SER A 371 27.61 0.65 17.35
C SER A 371 28.74 0.96 18.34
N PHE A 372 28.43 1.78 19.34
CA PHE A 372 29.31 2.16 20.43
C PHE A 372 29.67 0.95 21.31
N CYS A 373 28.70 0.17 21.77
CA CYS A 373 28.93 -1.05 22.54
C CYS A 373 29.80 -2.09 21.80
N LYS A 374 29.76 -2.13 20.46
CA LYS A 374 30.65 -3.00 19.65
C LYS A 374 32.11 -2.54 19.61
N ARG A 375 32.39 -1.24 19.85
CA ARG A 375 33.75 -0.72 19.96
C ARG A 375 34.36 -1.04 21.32
N PHE A 376 33.54 -1.06 22.37
CA PHE A 376 33.91 -1.51 23.71
C PHE A 376 33.84 -3.04 23.84
N VAL A 377 34.81 -3.73 23.23
CA VAL A 377 35.21 -5.06 23.74
C VAL A 377 36.00 -4.81 25.02
N PRO A 378 35.51 -5.24 26.21
CA PRO A 378 36.32 -5.13 27.42
C PRO A 378 37.60 -5.95 27.20
N PRO A 379 38.80 -5.43 27.55
CA PRO A 379 40.02 -6.20 27.42
C PRO A 379 39.84 -7.51 28.23
N PRO A 380 40.35 -8.65 27.73
CA PRO A 380 40.37 -9.87 28.54
C PRO A 380 41.10 -9.52 29.83
N ILE A 381 40.47 -9.83 30.98
CA ILE A 381 41.02 -9.55 32.30
C ILE A 381 42.42 -10.19 32.35
N SER A 382 43.46 -9.37 32.22
CA SER A 382 44.82 -9.82 32.32
C SER A 382 45.03 -10.28 33.76
N PRO A 383 45.53 -11.52 33.99
CA PRO A 383 45.79 -11.98 35.33
C PRO A 383 46.79 -11.03 35.97
N SER A 384 46.40 -10.41 37.08
CA SER A 384 47.27 -9.51 37.84
C SER A 384 48.56 -10.26 38.21
N PRO A 385 49.74 -9.64 38.11
CA PRO A 385 50.98 -10.30 38.47
C PRO A 385 50.91 -10.75 39.93
N THR A 386 51.13 -12.04 40.15
CA THR A 386 51.10 -12.66 41.48
C THR A 386 52.14 -12.01 42.38
N LEU A 387 51.67 -11.29 43.41
CA LEU A 387 52.49 -10.96 44.58
C LEU A 387 52.92 -12.27 45.27
N PRO A 388 54.15 -12.34 45.82
CA PRO A 388 54.63 -13.51 46.53
C PRO A 388 53.81 -13.75 47.82
N PRO A 389 53.71 -15.01 48.28
CA PRO A 389 52.85 -15.36 49.40
C PRO A 389 53.33 -14.69 50.70
N SER A 390 52.41 -14.02 51.38
CA SER A 390 52.56 -13.54 52.76
C SER A 390 51.61 -14.35 53.67
N ASP A 391 51.99 -14.51 54.94
CA ASP A 391 51.44 -15.51 55.87
C ASP A 391 49.91 -15.48 56.08
N PRO A 392 49.29 -16.63 56.43
CA PRO A 392 47.84 -16.73 56.58
C PRO A 392 47.32 -15.99 57.83
N PRO A 393 46.26 -15.18 57.71
CA PRO A 393 45.57 -14.61 58.88
C PRO A 393 44.74 -15.67 59.62
N PRO A 394 44.36 -15.44 60.90
CA PRO A 394 43.77 -16.47 61.75
C PRO A 394 42.40 -16.99 61.31
N LEU A 395 42.14 -18.26 61.64
CA LEU A 395 40.85 -18.92 61.45
C LEU A 395 39.74 -18.27 62.29
N TYR A 396 38.76 -17.65 61.62
CA TYR A 396 37.46 -17.34 62.23
C TYR A 396 36.50 -18.55 62.07
N PRO A 397 35.67 -18.87 63.08
CA PRO A 397 34.78 -20.02 63.03
C PRO A 397 33.64 -19.84 62.01
N ARG A 398 33.36 -20.89 61.23
CA ARG A 398 32.22 -20.88 60.29
C ARG A 398 30.89 -20.93 61.06
N PRO A 399 29.87 -20.14 60.66
CA PRO A 399 28.53 -20.26 61.24
C PRO A 399 27.90 -21.62 60.91
N THR A 400 27.27 -22.24 61.90
CA THR A 400 26.71 -23.60 61.82
C THR A 400 25.53 -23.70 60.84
N THR A 401 25.29 -24.90 60.30
CA THR A 401 24.26 -25.23 59.30
C THR A 401 22.85 -24.71 59.64
N ALA A 402 22.51 -24.56 60.92
CA ALA A 402 21.24 -24.01 61.37
C ALA A 402 21.01 -22.54 60.94
N PHE A 403 22.06 -21.74 60.76
CA PHE A 403 21.94 -20.33 60.33
C PHE A 403 21.58 -20.23 58.83
N LEU A 404 22.22 -21.05 58.00
CA LEU A 404 21.93 -21.15 56.55
C LEU A 404 20.53 -21.70 56.26
N CYS A 405 19.99 -22.57 57.12
CA CYS A 405 18.60 -23.03 57.01
C CYS A 405 17.56 -21.93 57.32
N ARG A 406 17.84 -20.99 58.25
CA ARG A 406 16.91 -19.90 58.57
C ARG A 406 16.84 -18.84 57.46
N LEU A 407 17.97 -18.48 56.85
CA LEU A 407 18.00 -17.58 55.69
C LEU A 407 17.21 -18.15 54.49
N ASN A 408 17.40 -19.42 54.17
CA ASN A 408 16.67 -20.09 53.07
C ASN A 408 15.17 -20.29 53.34
N ALA A 409 14.74 -20.28 54.62
CA ALA A 409 13.32 -20.32 54.97
C ALA A 409 12.64 -18.96 54.75
N ALA A 410 13.31 -17.86 55.12
CA ALA A 410 12.80 -16.49 54.92
C ALA A 410 12.57 -16.17 53.43
N SER A 411 13.49 -16.59 52.54
CA SER A 411 13.36 -16.39 51.08
C SER A 411 12.18 -17.14 50.44
N ARG A 412 11.53 -18.08 51.14
CA ARG A 412 10.37 -18.84 50.63
C ARG A 412 9.01 -18.27 51.07
N MET A 413 8.94 -17.44 52.10
CA MET A 413 7.67 -16.83 52.55
C MET A 413 7.25 -15.61 51.71
N ILE A 414 8.19 -14.90 51.08
CA ILE A 414 7.87 -13.71 50.24
C ILE A 414 7.29 -14.10 48.87
N ARG A 415 7.30 -15.39 48.50
CA ARG A 415 6.71 -15.90 47.24
C ARG A 415 5.57 -16.91 47.48
N ARG A 416 4.56 -16.54 48.27
CA ARG A 416 3.23 -17.22 48.26
C ARG A 416 2.10 -16.43 48.97
N SER A 417 1.69 -15.35 48.33
CA SER A 417 0.38 -14.69 48.47
C SER A 417 0.22 -13.74 47.27
N ALA A 418 -0.60 -13.97 46.25
CA ALA A 418 -1.56 -15.03 45.91
C ALA A 418 -1.12 -15.67 44.55
N SER A 419 -1.22 -16.98 44.24
CA SER A 419 -2.42 -17.80 43.96
C SER A 419 -3.41 -17.11 43.02
N ASP A 420 -3.97 -17.71 41.96
CA ASP A 420 -3.95 -19.08 41.37
C ASP A 420 -4.64 -18.95 39.98
N SER A 421 -4.71 -19.89 39.05
CA SER A 421 -3.99 -21.13 38.72
C SER A 421 -4.52 -21.66 37.36
N HIS A 422 -3.81 -22.61 36.73
CA HIS A 422 -4.36 -23.64 35.80
C HIS A 422 -5.16 -23.18 34.54
N LEU A 423 -4.95 -23.68 33.31
CA LEU A 423 -4.21 -24.81 32.72
C LEU A 423 -3.59 -24.30 31.38
N SER A 424 -2.94 -25.06 30.49
CA SER A 424 -2.86 -26.51 30.27
C SER A 424 -1.50 -26.94 29.67
N ARG A 425 -1.46 -28.11 29.02
CA ARG A 425 -0.38 -28.66 28.18
C ARG A 425 -0.99 -29.51 27.06
N ARG A 426 -0.29 -29.63 25.93
CA ARG A 426 0.01 -30.93 25.26
C ARG A 426 1.22 -30.73 24.34
N GLN A 427 2.38 -31.30 24.69
CA GLN A 427 3.04 -32.44 24.02
C GLN A 427 3.58 -32.09 22.61
N HIS A 428 4.83 -32.42 22.22
CA HIS A 428 5.47 -33.72 22.40
C HIS A 428 7.02 -33.73 22.30
N ARG A 429 7.63 -34.69 23.02
CA ARG A 429 8.98 -35.32 22.89
C ARG A 429 10.03 -34.81 21.87
N GLN A 430 11.26 -34.67 22.36
CA GLN A 430 12.47 -35.24 21.71
C GLN A 430 13.40 -35.90 22.76
N ARG A 431 14.06 -37.01 22.40
CA ARG A 431 15.13 -37.64 23.21
C ARG A 431 16.14 -38.35 22.30
N GLN A 432 17.43 -38.02 22.49
CA GLN A 432 18.64 -38.88 22.37
C GLN A 432 18.90 -39.64 21.05
N ASN A 433 20.04 -39.45 20.38
CA ASN A 433 21.39 -39.91 20.78
C ASN A 433 22.43 -39.36 19.74
N ASN A 434 23.76 -39.26 19.88
CA ASN A 434 24.82 -39.52 20.90
C ASN A 434 26.04 -40.13 20.15
N ARG A 435 27.21 -39.45 20.12
CA ARG A 435 28.59 -39.97 19.92
C ARG A 435 29.55 -38.77 19.75
N ARG A 436 30.34 -38.40 20.75
CA ARG A 436 31.70 -38.89 21.09
C ARG A 436 32.79 -38.55 20.05
N THR A 437 33.63 -37.60 20.44
CA THR A 437 34.90 -37.20 19.82
C THR A 437 36.00 -38.26 19.96
N LYS A 438 36.93 -38.30 19.00
CA LYS A 438 38.31 -38.77 19.20
C LYS A 438 39.28 -38.03 18.28
N THR A 439 40.48 -37.78 18.81
CA THR A 439 41.62 -37.12 18.18
C THR A 439 42.55 -38.11 17.46
N CYS A 440 43.18 -37.64 16.37
CA CYS A 440 44.44 -38.11 15.76
C CYS A 440 44.78 -37.08 14.66
N GLY A 441 46.02 -36.79 14.26
CA GLY A 441 47.32 -37.36 14.58
C GLY A 441 48.19 -37.18 13.32
N PHE A 442 49.30 -36.44 13.42
CA PHE A 442 50.18 -36.16 12.27
C PHE A 442 50.86 -37.43 11.75
N TYR A 443 50.85 -37.64 10.43
CA TYR A 443 51.94 -38.32 9.71
C TYR A 443 52.10 -37.70 8.31
N LEU A 444 53.34 -37.51 7.89
CA LEU A 444 53.68 -37.18 6.50
C LEU A 444 53.40 -38.40 5.61
N ASP A 445 52.81 -38.18 4.45
CA ASP A 445 52.87 -39.16 3.35
C ASP A 445 53.47 -38.54 2.09
N LYS A 446 54.33 -39.32 1.43
CA LYS A 446 55.21 -38.89 0.34
C LYS A 446 54.55 -39.17 -0.99
N ASN A 447 54.01 -38.14 -1.65
CA ASN A 447 53.64 -38.21 -3.08
C ASN A 447 53.78 -36.83 -3.76
N LEU A 448 55.02 -36.31 -3.78
CA LEU A 448 55.50 -35.61 -4.98
C LEU A 448 55.73 -36.66 -6.09
N GLU A 449 55.72 -36.23 -7.35
CA GLU A 449 55.88 -37.08 -8.55
C GLU A 449 54.67 -37.91 -9.01
N LYS A 450 53.52 -37.25 -9.23
CA LYS A 450 52.71 -37.51 -10.45
C LYS A 450 52.39 -36.20 -11.14
N GLY A 451 52.64 -36.14 -12.45
CA GLY A 451 52.57 -34.91 -13.23
C GLY A 451 51.19 -34.26 -13.22
N PHE A 452 51.16 -32.92 -13.33
CA PHE A 452 49.94 -32.16 -13.55
C PHE A 452 49.24 -32.63 -14.84
N SER A 453 48.12 -33.35 -14.71
CA SER A 453 47.22 -33.57 -15.83
C SER A 453 46.52 -32.25 -16.18
N PRO A 454 46.49 -31.82 -17.48
CA PRO A 454 45.87 -30.55 -17.88
C PRO A 454 44.35 -30.41 -17.61
N GLU A 455 43.70 -31.48 -17.16
CA GLU A 455 42.24 -31.61 -17.08
C GLU A 455 41.59 -30.73 -16.01
N ARG A 456 42.36 -30.15 -15.09
CA ARG A 456 41.83 -29.24 -14.05
C ARG A 456 41.52 -27.82 -14.57
N TRP A 457 41.69 -27.57 -15.87
CA TRP A 457 41.36 -26.33 -16.57
C TRP A 457 40.40 -26.59 -17.75
N ALA A 458 39.21 -27.15 -17.48
CA ALA A 458 38.12 -27.24 -18.44
C ALA A 458 37.12 -26.08 -18.22
N PRO A 459 37.12 -24.98 -19.01
CA PRO A 459 36.37 -23.77 -18.67
C PRO A 459 34.85 -23.88 -18.84
N PHE A 460 34.34 -24.99 -19.41
CA PHE A 460 32.94 -25.14 -19.82
C PHE A 460 32.37 -26.54 -19.53
N GLY A 461 32.32 -26.93 -18.24
CA GLY A 461 31.71 -28.19 -17.80
C GLY A 461 30.17 -28.25 -17.81
N ALA A 462 29.47 -27.12 -18.00
CA ALA A 462 28.01 -27.09 -18.11
C ALA A 462 27.59 -27.48 -19.54
N PRO A 463 26.87 -28.61 -19.75
CA PRO A 463 26.49 -29.09 -21.07
C PRO A 463 25.56 -28.09 -21.77
N VAL A 464 25.64 -28.03 -23.10
CA VAL A 464 24.71 -27.26 -23.93
C VAL A 464 23.33 -27.93 -23.83
N ARG A 465 22.47 -27.38 -22.96
CA ARG A 465 21.05 -27.77 -22.89
C ARG A 465 20.41 -27.40 -24.23
N LYS A 466 20.06 -28.42 -25.04
CA LYS A 466 19.35 -28.23 -26.31
C LYS A 466 18.07 -27.43 -26.10
N LYS A 467 17.62 -26.71 -27.15
CA LYS A 467 16.36 -25.94 -27.12
C LYS A 467 15.23 -26.81 -26.54
N PRO A 468 14.53 -26.35 -25.49
CA PRO A 468 13.47 -27.14 -24.87
C PRO A 468 12.23 -27.19 -25.76
N GLN A 469 11.90 -28.37 -26.30
CA GLN A 469 10.63 -28.64 -27.00
C GLN A 469 9.40 -28.70 -26.05
N LYS A 470 9.56 -28.37 -24.76
CA LYS A 470 8.51 -28.44 -23.72
C LYS A 470 8.42 -27.21 -22.81
N ALA A 471 8.97 -26.06 -23.22
CA ALA A 471 9.08 -24.86 -22.36
C ALA A 471 7.79 -24.03 -22.21
N GLU A 472 6.68 -24.47 -22.80
CA GLU A 472 5.45 -23.68 -22.96
C GLU A 472 4.59 -23.57 -21.70
N SER A 473 4.90 -24.38 -20.67
CA SER A 473 4.13 -24.46 -19.40
C SER A 473 4.95 -24.16 -18.13
N GLU A 474 6.24 -23.83 -18.26
CA GLU A 474 7.10 -23.46 -17.12
C GLU A 474 7.06 -21.94 -16.89
N SER A 475 6.97 -21.52 -15.63
CA SER A 475 7.01 -20.10 -15.27
C SER A 475 8.39 -19.51 -15.52
N THR A 476 8.46 -18.20 -15.76
CA THR A 476 9.74 -17.53 -16.05
C THR A 476 10.79 -17.69 -14.94
N PRO A 477 10.46 -17.63 -13.63
CA PRO A 477 11.43 -17.89 -12.57
C PRO A 477 12.01 -19.31 -12.61
N GLU A 478 11.16 -20.34 -12.79
CA GLU A 478 11.60 -21.74 -12.89
C GLU A 478 12.44 -22.00 -14.15
N TRP A 479 12.11 -21.32 -15.25
CA TRP A 479 12.87 -21.35 -16.48
C TRP A 479 14.25 -20.67 -16.31
N LEU A 480 14.31 -19.52 -15.63
CA LEU A 480 15.56 -18.83 -15.31
C LEU A 480 16.46 -19.62 -14.34
N MET A 481 15.92 -20.45 -13.44
CA MET A 481 16.72 -21.41 -12.67
C MET A 481 17.45 -22.44 -13.55
N LYS A 482 16.99 -22.66 -14.79
CA LYS A 482 17.57 -23.62 -15.74
C LYS A 482 18.39 -22.98 -16.87
N TYR A 483 18.08 -21.74 -17.23
CA TYR A 483 18.61 -21.04 -18.41
C TYR A 483 19.12 -19.61 -18.14
N GLY A 484 19.02 -19.10 -16.91
CA GLY A 484 19.63 -17.83 -16.48
C GLY A 484 21.16 -17.90 -16.46
N LEU A 485 21.82 -16.75 -16.56
CA LEU A 485 23.27 -16.58 -16.67
C LEU A 485 24.02 -17.24 -15.51
N GLU A 486 23.49 -17.14 -14.29
CA GLU A 486 23.99 -17.85 -13.11
C GLU A 486 24.01 -19.37 -13.34
N SER A 487 22.87 -19.95 -13.72
CA SER A 487 22.69 -21.39 -13.93
C SER A 487 23.52 -21.93 -15.12
N LEU A 488 23.71 -21.11 -16.15
CA LEU A 488 24.56 -21.41 -17.31
C LEU A 488 26.05 -21.15 -17.02
N GLY A 489 26.36 -20.54 -15.88
CA GLY A 489 27.71 -20.19 -15.45
C GLY A 489 28.36 -19.07 -16.26
N LEU A 490 27.58 -18.17 -16.84
CA LEU A 490 27.99 -17.10 -17.76
C LEU A 490 28.22 -15.76 -17.02
N LYS A 491 29.17 -15.74 -16.08
CA LYS A 491 29.64 -14.53 -15.39
C LYS A 491 31.09 -14.24 -15.76
N PHE A 492 31.40 -12.99 -16.14
CA PHE A 492 32.73 -12.58 -16.62
C PHE A 492 33.83 -12.74 -15.54
N SER A 493 33.46 -12.63 -14.26
CA SER A 493 34.36 -12.83 -13.12
C SER A 493 35.00 -14.21 -13.02
N LYS A 494 34.61 -15.18 -13.88
CA LYS A 494 35.33 -16.45 -14.04
C LYS A 494 36.69 -16.35 -14.75
N PHE A 495 36.98 -15.22 -15.39
CA PHE A 495 38.27 -14.93 -16.02
C PHE A 495 39.19 -14.08 -15.11
N GLU A 496 38.67 -13.59 -13.99
CA GLU A 496 39.37 -12.77 -12.99
C GLU A 496 40.16 -13.67 -12.02
N VAL A 497 41.46 -13.40 -11.83
CA VAL A 497 42.34 -14.15 -10.93
C VAL A 497 42.95 -13.22 -9.87
N SER A 498 42.69 -13.50 -8.59
CA SER A 498 43.34 -12.80 -7.48
C SER A 498 44.83 -13.14 -7.41
N LYS A 499 45.65 -12.17 -6.98
CA LYS A 499 47.13 -12.14 -7.07
C LYS A 499 47.93 -13.28 -6.38
N SER A 500 47.29 -14.29 -5.80
CA SER A 500 47.96 -15.33 -5.00
C SER A 500 48.70 -16.42 -5.80
N HIS A 501 48.47 -16.55 -7.12
CA HIS A 501 49.15 -17.54 -7.97
C HIS A 501 49.48 -17.00 -9.38
N ALA A 502 50.38 -16.00 -9.46
CA ALA A 502 50.95 -15.57 -10.73
C ALA A 502 52.00 -16.58 -11.23
N LEU A 503 51.64 -17.43 -12.20
CA LEU A 503 52.61 -18.23 -12.96
C LEU A 503 53.22 -17.37 -14.07
N SER A 504 54.56 -17.30 -14.08
CA SER A 504 55.34 -16.64 -15.13
C SER A 504 55.03 -17.23 -16.52
N HIS A 505 55.08 -16.36 -17.54
CA HIS A 505 54.99 -16.66 -18.98
C HIS A 505 53.58 -16.91 -19.58
N ARG A 506 52.76 -15.84 -19.67
CA ARG A 506 52.08 -15.39 -20.92
C ARG A 506 51.46 -14.01 -20.71
N LYS A 507 51.03 -13.34 -21.81
CA LYS A 507 50.54 -11.95 -21.80
C LYS A 507 49.32 -11.80 -20.88
N THR A 508 49.51 -11.23 -19.69
CA THR A 508 48.43 -10.81 -18.78
C THR A 508 48.04 -9.36 -19.06
N HIS A 509 46.72 -9.09 -19.06
CA HIS A 509 46.20 -7.73 -19.11
C HIS A 509 45.74 -7.33 -17.70
N ARG A 510 46.19 -6.16 -17.22
CA ARG A 510 45.77 -5.58 -15.93
C ARG A 510 44.45 -4.84 -16.12
N HIS A 511 43.45 -5.17 -15.31
CA HIS A 511 42.16 -4.48 -15.26
C HIS A 511 41.89 -3.98 -13.84
N ILE A 512 41.05 -2.94 -13.72
CA ILE A 512 40.54 -2.45 -12.44
C ILE A 512 39.10 -2.95 -12.31
N ASN A 513 38.82 -3.80 -11.33
CA ASN A 513 37.49 -4.37 -11.11
C ASN A 513 36.49 -3.32 -10.59
N LYS A 514 35.21 -3.69 -10.44
CA LYS A 514 34.15 -2.79 -9.91
C LYS A 514 34.40 -2.26 -8.49
N ASN A 515 35.37 -2.82 -7.75
CA ASN A 515 35.77 -2.41 -6.41
C ASN A 515 37.02 -1.51 -6.40
N GLY A 516 37.60 -1.17 -7.56
CA GLY A 516 38.83 -0.38 -7.67
C GLY A 516 40.13 -1.20 -7.56
N GLU A 517 40.06 -2.54 -7.50
CA GLU A 517 41.23 -3.40 -7.33
C GLU A 517 41.85 -3.77 -8.68
N ILE A 518 43.19 -3.75 -8.75
CA ILE A 518 43.91 -4.22 -9.94
C ILE A 518 43.94 -5.76 -9.94
N VAL A 519 43.21 -6.36 -10.87
CA VAL A 519 43.11 -7.81 -11.07
C VAL A 519 43.83 -8.21 -12.37
N GLU A 520 44.44 -9.40 -12.40
CA GLU A 520 45.00 -9.98 -13.62
C GLU A 520 43.96 -10.91 -14.25
N LEU A 521 43.69 -10.71 -15.55
CA LEU A 521 42.75 -11.52 -16.30
C LEU A 521 43.48 -12.65 -17.02
N TYR A 522 43.03 -13.88 -16.80
CA TYR A 522 43.49 -15.06 -17.55
C TYR A 522 42.38 -15.50 -18.51
N ALA A 523 42.44 -14.99 -19.74
CA ALA A 523 41.51 -15.35 -20.80
C ALA A 523 42.28 -15.78 -22.06
N ASP A 524 42.21 -17.08 -22.38
CA ASP A 524 42.53 -17.54 -23.73
C ASP A 524 41.50 -16.97 -24.71
N HIS A 525 41.95 -16.39 -25.83
CA HIS A 525 41.09 -15.81 -26.85
C HIS A 525 40.05 -16.82 -27.38
N GLN A 526 40.40 -18.11 -27.47
CA GLN A 526 39.44 -19.14 -27.87
C GLN A 526 38.38 -19.43 -26.77
N ALA A 527 38.76 -19.37 -25.49
CA ALA A 527 37.83 -19.48 -24.37
C ALA A 527 36.89 -18.27 -24.28
N LEU A 528 37.40 -17.06 -24.47
CA LEU A 528 36.61 -15.83 -24.47
C LEU A 528 35.62 -15.79 -25.65
N LYS A 529 36.05 -16.19 -26.85
CA LYS A 529 35.17 -16.34 -28.02
C LYS A 529 34.03 -17.34 -27.78
N LYS A 530 34.30 -18.47 -27.12
CA LYS A 530 33.28 -19.46 -26.70
C LYS A 530 32.32 -18.90 -25.65
N PHE A 531 32.82 -18.10 -24.71
CA PHE A 531 31.99 -17.42 -23.70
C PHE A 531 31.03 -16.41 -24.33
N THR A 532 31.53 -15.53 -25.19
CA THR A 532 30.72 -14.55 -25.95
C THR A 532 29.66 -15.25 -26.80
N GLN A 533 30.01 -16.35 -27.48
CA GLN A 533 29.04 -17.15 -28.25
C GLN A 533 27.92 -17.73 -27.38
N ARG A 534 28.25 -18.25 -26.17
CA ARG A 534 27.24 -18.75 -25.22
C ARG A 534 26.37 -17.63 -24.64
N LEU A 535 26.92 -16.44 -24.41
CA LEU A 535 26.15 -15.26 -23.98
C LEU A 535 25.16 -14.80 -25.08
N MET A 536 25.59 -14.75 -26.34
CA MET A 536 24.69 -14.42 -27.46
C MET A 536 23.54 -15.44 -27.58
N GLN A 537 23.81 -16.74 -27.38
CA GLN A 537 22.79 -17.79 -27.35
C GLN A 537 21.82 -17.64 -26.17
N ALA A 538 22.32 -17.26 -24.98
CA ALA A 538 21.48 -16.99 -23.81
C ALA A 538 20.57 -15.77 -24.07
N ARG A 539 21.13 -14.65 -24.56
CA ARG A 539 20.39 -13.44 -24.92
C ARG A 539 19.27 -13.74 -25.93
N GLU A 540 19.57 -14.47 -27.00
CA GLU A 540 18.55 -14.85 -27.99
C GLU A 540 17.47 -15.76 -27.40
N SER A 541 17.81 -16.60 -26.41
CA SER A 541 16.83 -17.41 -25.69
C SER A 541 15.89 -16.56 -24.81
N TYR A 542 16.40 -15.49 -24.19
CA TYR A 542 15.59 -14.53 -23.44
C TYR A 542 14.67 -13.73 -24.38
N SER A 543 15.20 -13.23 -25.50
CA SER A 543 14.40 -12.58 -26.54
C SER A 543 13.35 -13.51 -27.13
N GLN A 544 13.64 -14.81 -27.30
CA GLN A 544 12.65 -15.79 -27.72
C GLN A 544 11.54 -15.96 -26.67
N LYS A 545 11.87 -16.11 -25.38
CA LYS A 545 10.88 -16.24 -24.30
C LYS A 545 10.01 -14.99 -24.14
N LEU A 546 10.56 -13.78 -24.33
CA LEU A 546 9.79 -12.54 -24.40
C LEU A 546 8.79 -12.54 -25.58
N ARG A 547 9.22 -12.98 -26.77
CA ARG A 547 8.34 -13.14 -27.95
C ARG A 547 7.31 -14.26 -27.80
N GLU A 548 7.47 -15.18 -26.86
CA GLU A 548 6.48 -16.21 -26.51
C GLU A 548 5.44 -15.68 -25.50
N ILE A 549 5.85 -14.81 -24.57
CA ILE A 549 4.93 -14.14 -23.64
C ILE A 549 4.03 -13.14 -24.39
N GLY A 550 4.59 -12.36 -25.31
CA GLY A 550 3.83 -11.38 -26.12
C GLY A 550 2.94 -11.96 -27.23
N LYS A 551 2.45 -13.20 -27.11
CA LYS A 551 1.63 -13.87 -28.15
C LYS A 551 0.37 -14.54 -27.61
N GLY A 552 -0.72 -14.39 -28.36
CA GLY A 552 -2.05 -14.93 -28.00
C GLY A 552 -2.49 -14.48 -26.61
N TRP A 553 -3.21 -15.34 -25.91
CA TRP A 553 -3.70 -15.11 -24.55
C TRP A 553 -2.60 -14.75 -23.55
N ARG A 554 -1.34 -15.18 -23.76
CA ARG A 554 -0.22 -14.87 -22.84
C ARG A 554 0.13 -13.39 -22.84
N ASN A 555 -0.17 -12.67 -23.92
CA ASN A 555 0.02 -11.23 -24.00
C ASN A 555 -0.91 -10.52 -23.01
N ALA A 556 -2.20 -10.91 -23.02
CA ALA A 556 -3.25 -10.36 -22.18
C ALA A 556 -3.20 -10.84 -20.73
N LEU A 557 -3.03 -12.15 -20.49
CA LEU A 557 -3.20 -12.78 -19.18
C LEU A 557 -1.87 -13.15 -18.49
N GLY A 558 -0.74 -12.96 -19.17
CA GLY A 558 0.57 -13.36 -18.68
C GLY A 558 0.78 -14.87 -18.69
N CYS A 559 1.60 -15.38 -17.76
CA CYS A 559 1.91 -16.81 -17.68
C CYS A 559 1.01 -17.53 -16.64
N VAL A 560 0.14 -18.42 -17.11
CA VAL A 560 -0.58 -19.39 -16.26
C VAL A 560 0.17 -20.72 -16.28
N SER A 561 0.61 -21.21 -15.12
CA SER A 561 1.35 -22.48 -14.96
C SER A 561 0.69 -23.46 -13.99
N GLU A 562 -0.20 -22.96 -13.14
CA GLU A 562 -0.84 -23.61 -12.01
C GLU A 562 -1.92 -24.63 -12.46
N SER A 563 -1.99 -25.79 -11.79
CA SER A 563 -2.88 -26.88 -12.21
C SER A 563 -4.35 -26.74 -11.83
N LYS A 564 -4.68 -25.79 -10.95
CA LYS A 564 -6.03 -25.45 -10.49
C LYS A 564 -6.14 -23.94 -10.37
N VAL A 565 -7.01 -23.31 -11.16
CA VAL A 565 -7.09 -21.85 -11.32
C VAL A 565 -8.54 -21.38 -11.31
N LEU A 566 -8.84 -20.30 -10.59
CA LEU A 566 -10.09 -19.56 -10.77
C LEU A 566 -9.76 -18.22 -11.42
N PHE A 567 -10.38 -17.90 -12.55
CA PHE A 567 -10.28 -16.56 -13.14
C PHE A 567 -11.39 -15.70 -12.57
N LEU A 568 -11.01 -14.59 -11.95
CA LEU A 568 -11.90 -13.58 -11.39
C LEU A 568 -11.87 -12.37 -12.34
N VAL A 569 -12.91 -12.28 -13.17
CA VAL A 569 -13.00 -11.42 -14.34
C VAL A 569 -13.84 -10.18 -14.01
N ASP A 570 -13.25 -9.01 -14.12
CA ASP A 570 -13.98 -7.74 -14.02
C ASP A 570 -14.90 -7.57 -15.24
N ILE A 571 -16.19 -7.38 -14.98
CA ILE A 571 -17.24 -7.05 -15.97
C ILE A 571 -17.94 -5.74 -15.60
N SER A 572 -17.31 -4.87 -14.83
CA SER A 572 -17.83 -3.54 -14.52
C SER A 572 -17.93 -2.66 -15.78
N SER A 573 -18.71 -1.58 -15.72
CA SER A 573 -18.86 -0.63 -16.84
C SER A 573 -17.55 0.08 -17.24
N SER A 574 -16.51 0.08 -16.39
CA SER A 574 -15.21 0.61 -16.76
C SER A 574 -14.48 -0.32 -17.75
N MET A 575 -14.67 -1.64 -17.66
CA MET A 575 -14.10 -2.60 -18.62
C MET A 575 -14.67 -2.48 -20.05
N ALA A 576 -15.76 -1.73 -20.26
CA ALA A 576 -16.54 -1.68 -21.50
C ALA A 576 -15.75 -1.57 -22.81
N ILE A 577 -14.71 -0.72 -22.84
CA ILE A 577 -13.93 -0.46 -24.07
C ILE A 577 -12.95 -1.62 -24.34
N GLY A 578 -12.42 -2.26 -23.29
CA GLY A 578 -11.45 -3.35 -23.38
C GLY A 578 -12.03 -4.76 -23.39
N PHE A 579 -13.30 -4.91 -23.02
CA PHE A 579 -13.85 -6.22 -22.67
C PHE A 579 -13.89 -7.22 -23.84
N LYS A 580 -14.03 -6.74 -25.08
CA LYS A 580 -13.96 -7.63 -26.26
C LYS A 580 -12.59 -8.27 -26.43
N ASP A 581 -11.52 -7.53 -26.15
CA ASP A 581 -10.15 -8.05 -26.21
C ASP A 581 -9.90 -9.04 -25.07
N LEU A 582 -10.49 -8.79 -23.88
CA LEU A 582 -10.46 -9.73 -22.76
C LEU A 582 -11.25 -11.02 -23.06
N GLN A 583 -12.45 -10.92 -23.64
CA GLN A 583 -13.23 -12.07 -24.11
C GLN A 583 -12.46 -12.87 -25.16
N ALA A 584 -11.82 -12.20 -26.13
CA ALA A 584 -11.00 -12.85 -27.15
C ALA A 584 -9.77 -13.55 -26.54
N ALA A 585 -9.08 -12.90 -25.59
CA ALA A 585 -7.93 -13.49 -24.88
C ALA A 585 -8.32 -14.69 -24.00
N LEU A 586 -9.45 -14.62 -23.30
CA LEU A 586 -9.96 -15.74 -22.50
C LEU A 586 -10.47 -16.87 -23.39
N ALA A 587 -11.12 -16.58 -24.53
CA ALA A 587 -11.49 -17.60 -25.51
C ALA A 587 -10.27 -18.29 -26.14
N ASP A 588 -9.22 -17.54 -26.50
CA ASP A 588 -7.94 -18.09 -26.95
C ASP A 588 -7.27 -18.92 -25.85
N PHE A 589 -7.35 -18.52 -24.58
CA PHE A 589 -6.89 -19.33 -23.45
C PHE A 589 -7.65 -20.66 -23.32
N LEU A 590 -8.98 -20.66 -23.48
CA LEU A 590 -9.79 -21.89 -23.38
C LEU A 590 -9.44 -22.88 -24.51
N GLN A 591 -9.15 -22.38 -25.72
CA GLN A 591 -8.70 -23.19 -26.85
C GLN A 591 -7.24 -23.66 -26.66
N ASN A 592 -6.31 -22.73 -26.38
CA ASN A 592 -4.86 -22.92 -26.37
C ASN A 592 -4.26 -22.97 -24.94
N LYS A 593 -5.02 -23.55 -24.00
CA LYS A 593 -4.67 -23.76 -22.58
C LYS A 593 -3.35 -24.53 -22.38
N PRO A 594 -2.61 -24.28 -21.29
CA PRO A 594 -1.42 -25.07 -20.96
C PRO A 594 -1.81 -26.48 -20.48
N HIS A 595 -1.05 -27.50 -20.90
CA HIS A 595 -1.28 -28.90 -20.49
C HIS A 595 -1.15 -29.17 -18.98
N SER A 596 -0.61 -28.22 -18.19
CA SER A 596 -0.56 -28.31 -16.73
C SER A 596 -1.91 -28.04 -16.05
N LEU A 597 -2.82 -27.33 -16.72
CA LEU A 597 -4.15 -26.99 -16.20
C LEU A 597 -5.03 -28.25 -16.16
N LYS A 598 -5.51 -28.60 -14.97
CA LYS A 598 -6.38 -29.77 -14.74
C LYS A 598 -7.80 -29.39 -14.35
N PHE A 599 -7.95 -28.28 -13.62
CA PHE A 599 -9.24 -27.75 -13.22
C PHE A 599 -9.28 -26.23 -13.33
N PHE A 600 -10.41 -25.67 -13.72
CA PHE A 600 -10.61 -24.23 -13.80
C PHE A 600 -12.03 -23.81 -13.42
N ASN A 601 -12.21 -22.52 -13.11
CA ASN A 601 -13.53 -21.88 -13.06
C ASN A 601 -13.43 -20.43 -13.53
N LEU A 602 -14.56 -19.86 -13.95
CA LEU A 602 -14.72 -18.46 -14.30
C LEU A 602 -15.74 -17.83 -13.34
N VAL A 603 -15.34 -16.74 -12.70
CA VAL A 603 -16.21 -15.90 -11.87
C VAL A 603 -16.13 -14.49 -12.42
N ALA A 604 -17.26 -13.93 -12.86
CA ALA A 604 -17.35 -12.57 -13.35
C ALA A 604 -17.95 -11.67 -12.25
N TYR A 605 -17.46 -10.44 -12.11
CA TYR A 605 -18.00 -9.50 -11.12
C TYR A 605 -18.19 -8.09 -11.67
N SER A 606 -19.29 -7.46 -11.26
CA SER A 606 -19.57 -6.03 -11.41
C SER A 606 -20.23 -5.51 -10.14
N SER A 607 -21.47 -4.99 -10.19
CA SER A 607 -22.29 -4.73 -8.99
C SER A 607 -22.82 -6.03 -8.36
N CYS A 608 -22.72 -7.16 -9.06
CA CYS A 608 -23.04 -8.50 -8.57
C CYS A 608 -21.96 -9.49 -9.01
N VAL A 609 -21.97 -10.70 -8.45
CA VAL A 609 -21.04 -11.77 -8.81
C VAL A 609 -21.79 -12.87 -9.56
N LYS A 610 -21.27 -13.29 -10.72
CA LYS A 610 -21.82 -14.34 -11.58
C LYS A 610 -20.78 -15.44 -11.71
N GLN A 611 -21.11 -16.65 -11.29
CA GLN A 611 -20.26 -17.83 -11.46
C GLN A 611 -20.66 -18.61 -12.72
N TRP A 612 -19.70 -19.18 -13.44
CA TRP A 612 -19.99 -20.18 -14.49
C TRP A 612 -20.34 -21.55 -13.88
N GLN A 613 -19.64 -21.94 -12.82
CA GLN A 613 -19.85 -23.17 -12.05
C GLN A 613 -19.68 -22.87 -10.55
N GLU A 614 -20.36 -23.62 -9.68
CA GLU A 614 -20.23 -23.47 -8.22
C GLU A 614 -18.83 -23.85 -7.71
N THR A 615 -18.13 -24.75 -8.43
CA THR A 615 -16.81 -25.27 -8.05
C THR A 615 -15.88 -25.39 -9.26
N LEU A 616 -14.60 -25.69 -9.01
CA LEU A 616 -13.60 -25.91 -10.08
C LEU A 616 -13.98 -27.11 -10.98
N ALA A 617 -14.36 -26.83 -12.22
CA ALA A 617 -14.64 -27.82 -13.24
C ALA A 617 -13.36 -28.49 -13.78
N PRO A 618 -13.36 -29.80 -14.08
CA PRO A 618 -12.22 -30.49 -14.66
C PRO A 618 -12.12 -30.20 -16.17
N VAL A 619 -10.91 -29.96 -16.68
CA VAL A 619 -10.65 -29.59 -18.08
C VAL A 619 -11.04 -30.72 -19.06
N HIS A 620 -12.21 -30.61 -19.68
CA HIS A 620 -12.76 -31.50 -20.72
C HIS A 620 -13.41 -30.68 -21.84
N ASP A 621 -13.46 -31.18 -23.07
CA ASP A 621 -13.92 -30.40 -24.24
C ASP A 621 -15.33 -29.82 -24.07
N GLU A 622 -16.27 -30.57 -23.49
CA GLU A 622 -17.61 -30.08 -23.13
C GLU A 622 -17.56 -28.88 -22.16
N THR A 623 -16.74 -28.98 -21.11
CA THR A 623 -16.57 -27.90 -20.13
C THR A 623 -15.88 -26.67 -20.73
N MET A 624 -14.96 -26.84 -21.68
CA MET A 624 -14.32 -25.73 -22.38
C MET A 624 -15.31 -25.00 -23.29
N THR A 625 -16.15 -25.74 -24.01
CA THR A 625 -17.21 -25.18 -24.87
C THR A 625 -18.26 -24.45 -24.04
N SER A 626 -18.73 -25.05 -22.94
CA SER A 626 -19.67 -24.40 -22.01
C SER A 626 -19.11 -23.12 -21.40
N ALA A 627 -17.82 -23.12 -20.98
CA ALA A 627 -17.16 -21.93 -20.46
C ALA A 627 -17.03 -20.82 -21.51
N ALA A 628 -16.71 -21.18 -22.77
CA ALA A 628 -16.60 -20.24 -23.87
C ALA A 628 -17.96 -19.63 -24.25
N GLU A 629 -19.02 -20.44 -24.25
CA GLU A 629 -20.39 -19.98 -24.47
C GLU A 629 -20.84 -19.01 -23.37
N TRP A 630 -20.66 -19.38 -22.10
CA TRP A 630 -20.98 -18.51 -20.96
C TRP A 630 -20.19 -17.19 -21.01
N LEU A 631 -18.88 -17.24 -21.29
CA LEU A 631 -18.03 -16.08 -21.47
C LEU A 631 -18.53 -15.14 -22.59
N SER A 632 -19.07 -15.69 -23.67
CA SER A 632 -19.61 -14.91 -24.81
C SER A 632 -20.89 -14.14 -24.47
N GLN A 633 -21.65 -14.60 -23.47
CA GLN A 633 -22.90 -13.97 -23.02
C GLN A 633 -22.67 -12.81 -22.05
N LEU A 634 -21.49 -12.73 -21.41
CA LEU A 634 -21.14 -11.65 -20.49
C LEU A 634 -21.12 -10.29 -21.19
N ARG A 635 -21.53 -9.24 -20.45
CA ARG A 635 -21.48 -7.85 -20.90
C ARG A 635 -20.96 -6.94 -19.77
N PRO A 636 -20.19 -5.90 -20.10
CA PRO A 636 -19.76 -4.88 -19.15
C PRO A 636 -20.95 -4.05 -18.65
N GLU A 637 -21.16 -4.01 -17.33
CA GLU A 637 -22.30 -3.34 -16.70
C GLU A 637 -21.98 -2.95 -15.25
N GLY A 638 -22.68 -1.97 -14.67
CA GLY A 638 -22.60 -1.66 -13.24
C GLY A 638 -21.24 -1.13 -12.73
N SER A 639 -21.09 -1.17 -11.40
CA SER A 639 -19.89 -0.84 -10.61
C SER A 639 -18.96 -2.07 -10.45
N SER A 640 -17.96 -2.02 -9.57
CA SER A 640 -16.98 -3.08 -9.31
C SER A 640 -17.03 -3.53 -7.84
N CYS A 641 -17.56 -4.72 -7.51
CA CYS A 641 -17.71 -5.26 -6.14
C CYS A 641 -16.55 -6.19 -5.71
N LEU A 642 -15.32 -5.77 -6.03
CA LEU A 642 -14.11 -6.60 -5.91
C LEU A 642 -13.95 -7.30 -4.55
N LEU A 643 -14.26 -6.65 -3.42
CA LEU A 643 -14.10 -7.28 -2.11
C LEU A 643 -15.08 -8.44 -1.89
N HIS A 644 -16.32 -8.30 -2.33
CA HIS A 644 -17.31 -9.37 -2.23
C HIS A 644 -16.94 -10.55 -3.14
N ALA A 645 -16.53 -10.25 -4.37
CA ALA A 645 -16.11 -11.24 -5.35
C ALA A 645 -14.86 -12.04 -4.88
N LEU A 646 -13.92 -11.38 -4.20
CA LEU A 646 -12.77 -12.04 -3.57
C LEU A 646 -13.15 -12.97 -2.42
N LYS A 647 -14.03 -12.54 -1.50
CA LYS A 647 -14.50 -13.40 -0.38
C LYS A 647 -15.16 -14.67 -0.89
N LEU A 648 -16.12 -14.53 -1.81
CA LEU A 648 -16.83 -15.64 -2.44
C LEU A 648 -15.89 -16.55 -3.27
N SER A 649 -14.84 -16.00 -3.89
CA SER A 649 -13.79 -16.80 -4.55
C SER A 649 -12.96 -17.61 -3.55
N LEU A 650 -12.65 -17.05 -2.37
CA LEU A 650 -11.89 -17.73 -1.31
C LEU A 650 -12.72 -18.82 -0.60
N GLU A 651 -14.02 -18.60 -0.44
CA GLU A 651 -14.98 -19.57 0.12
C GLU A 651 -15.04 -20.88 -0.70
N SER A 652 -14.80 -20.80 -2.01
CA SER A 652 -14.69 -21.98 -2.88
C SER A 652 -13.43 -22.84 -2.65
N GLY A 653 -12.52 -22.43 -1.75
CA GLY A 653 -11.32 -23.18 -1.37
C GLY A 653 -10.21 -23.20 -2.43
N VAL A 654 -10.25 -22.28 -3.40
CA VAL A 654 -9.28 -22.22 -4.51
C VAL A 654 -7.96 -21.60 -4.07
N LYS A 655 -6.84 -22.23 -4.49
CA LYS A 655 -5.48 -21.79 -4.11
C LYS A 655 -4.88 -20.72 -5.02
N ASN A 656 -5.28 -20.63 -6.29
CA ASN A 656 -4.71 -19.68 -7.24
C ASN A 656 -5.87 -18.96 -7.94
N ILE A 657 -6.04 -17.68 -7.60
CA ILE A 657 -7.04 -16.80 -8.17
C ILE A 657 -6.33 -15.86 -9.14
N TYR A 658 -6.82 -15.73 -10.36
CA TYR A 658 -6.34 -14.81 -11.39
C TYR A 658 -7.33 -13.66 -11.52
N LEU A 659 -7.08 -12.57 -10.79
CA LEU A 659 -7.86 -11.34 -10.86
C LEU A 659 -7.48 -10.55 -12.11
N ILE A 660 -8.45 -10.26 -12.97
CA ILE A 660 -8.26 -9.52 -14.23
C ILE A 660 -9.17 -8.28 -14.20
N THR A 661 -8.59 -7.09 -14.12
CA THR A 661 -9.32 -5.82 -13.95
C THR A 661 -8.51 -4.63 -14.50
N ASP A 662 -9.20 -3.53 -14.82
CA ASP A 662 -8.60 -2.22 -15.09
C ASP A 662 -8.14 -1.48 -13.80
N GLY A 663 -8.40 -2.08 -12.64
CA GLY A 663 -7.99 -1.60 -11.32
C GLY A 663 -9.01 -0.67 -10.64
N THR A 664 -10.21 -0.53 -11.20
CA THR A 664 -11.34 0.10 -10.51
C THR A 664 -11.93 -0.83 -9.44
N ALA A 665 -12.41 -0.26 -8.34
CA ALA A 665 -12.86 -1.01 -7.17
C ALA A 665 -14.00 -0.31 -6.41
N ASP A 666 -14.71 -1.07 -5.57
CA ASP A 666 -15.74 -0.60 -4.64
C ASP A 666 -15.16 0.24 -3.49
N HIS A 667 -13.91 -0.01 -3.12
CA HIS A 667 -13.19 0.66 -2.05
C HIS A 667 -11.83 1.16 -2.55
N THR A 668 -11.19 2.04 -1.77
CA THR A 668 -9.81 2.45 -2.08
C THR A 668 -8.83 1.29 -1.98
N HIS A 669 -7.80 1.36 -2.81
CA HIS A 669 -6.74 0.34 -2.90
C HIS A 669 -6.11 0.00 -1.55
N ASN A 670 -5.84 1.01 -0.71
CA ASN A 670 -5.30 0.82 0.65
C ASN A 670 -6.23 0.02 1.56
N PHE A 671 -7.55 0.26 1.48
CA PHE A 671 -8.52 -0.52 2.25
C PHE A 671 -8.50 -1.99 1.81
N LEU A 672 -8.56 -2.27 0.50
CA LEU A 672 -8.53 -3.65 -0.02
C LEU A 672 -7.24 -4.39 0.36
N LEU A 673 -6.08 -3.72 0.30
CA LEU A 673 -4.81 -4.29 0.79
C LEU A 673 -4.86 -4.57 2.30
N SER A 674 -5.47 -3.68 3.09
CA SER A 674 -5.62 -3.89 4.55
C SER A 674 -6.55 -5.06 4.93
N GLN A 675 -7.41 -5.53 4.01
CA GLN A 675 -8.24 -6.72 4.23
C GLN A 675 -7.45 -8.04 4.08
N VAL A 676 -6.31 -8.05 3.38
CA VAL A 676 -5.54 -9.28 3.10
C VAL A 676 -5.17 -10.07 4.38
N PRO A 677 -4.67 -9.46 5.47
CA PRO A 677 -4.41 -10.18 6.73
C PRO A 677 -5.66 -10.79 7.37
N GLN A 678 -6.82 -10.12 7.27
CA GLN A 678 -8.09 -10.64 7.79
C GLN A 678 -8.56 -11.83 6.96
N LEU A 679 -8.50 -11.73 5.62
CA LEU A 679 -8.81 -12.83 4.70
C LEU A 679 -7.89 -14.04 4.92
N ARG A 680 -6.60 -13.83 5.20
CA ARG A 680 -5.66 -14.91 5.58
C ARG A 680 -6.00 -15.54 6.92
N THR A 681 -6.60 -14.79 7.85
CA THR A 681 -7.05 -15.30 9.14
C THR A 681 -8.32 -16.14 9.01
N TRP A 682 -9.28 -15.74 8.17
CA TRP A 682 -10.54 -16.47 7.96
C TRP A 682 -10.40 -17.68 7.03
N TYR A 683 -9.69 -17.54 5.91
CA TYR A 683 -9.60 -18.55 4.85
C TYR A 683 -8.22 -19.27 4.81
N GLY A 684 -7.32 -18.94 5.73
CA GLY A 684 -5.98 -19.52 5.86
C GLY A 684 -4.93 -18.91 4.92
N ASP A 685 -3.66 -19.32 5.08
CA ASP A 685 -2.49 -18.70 4.43
C ASP A 685 -2.03 -19.40 3.13
N HIS A 686 -2.92 -20.15 2.47
CA HIS A 686 -2.55 -21.13 1.44
C HIS A 686 -3.07 -20.82 0.03
N TRP A 687 -3.65 -19.62 -0.14
CA TRP A 687 -4.13 -19.08 -1.41
C TRP A 687 -3.26 -17.92 -1.90
N LYS A 688 -3.33 -17.63 -3.20
CA LYS A 688 -2.57 -16.61 -3.92
C LYS A 688 -3.48 -15.87 -4.89
N ILE A 689 -3.33 -14.54 -4.98
CA ILE A 689 -3.97 -13.73 -6.00
C ILE A 689 -2.89 -13.32 -7.00
N HIS A 690 -3.03 -13.80 -8.23
CA HIS A 690 -2.30 -13.33 -9.38
C HIS A 690 -3.13 -12.20 -10.00
N THR A 691 -2.52 -11.07 -10.32
CA THR A 691 -3.25 -9.91 -10.84
C THR A 691 -2.82 -9.61 -12.26
N VAL A 692 -3.79 -9.40 -13.13
CA VAL A 692 -3.62 -8.89 -14.49
C VAL A 692 -4.20 -7.48 -14.51
N ALA A 693 -3.33 -6.48 -14.58
CA ALA A 693 -3.72 -5.10 -14.85
C ALA A 693 -4.09 -4.99 -16.33
N PHE A 694 -5.36 -5.23 -16.63
CA PHE A 694 -5.88 -5.31 -17.99
C PHE A 694 -6.43 -3.96 -18.42
N HIS A 695 -5.76 -3.31 -19.38
CA HIS A 695 -6.17 -1.98 -19.85
C HIS A 695 -6.23 -0.90 -18.75
N CYS A 696 -5.45 -1.10 -17.68
CA CYS A 696 -5.29 -0.14 -16.60
C CYS A 696 -4.61 1.15 -17.10
N SER A 697 -5.09 2.31 -16.62
CA SER A 697 -4.65 3.64 -17.07
C SER A 697 -4.11 4.53 -15.95
N LEU A 698 -4.27 4.14 -14.68
CA LEU A 698 -3.88 4.92 -13.51
C LEU A 698 -2.69 4.30 -12.79
N GLU A 699 -1.74 5.15 -12.37
CA GLU A 699 -0.57 4.72 -11.60
C GLU A 699 -0.94 4.09 -10.25
N SER A 700 -1.96 4.62 -9.57
CA SER A 700 -2.52 4.04 -8.33
C SER A 700 -3.00 2.60 -8.54
N SER A 701 -3.81 2.37 -9.57
CA SER A 701 -4.31 1.04 -9.96
C SER A 701 -3.19 0.05 -10.30
N PHE A 702 -2.14 0.48 -11.01
CA PHE A 702 -0.99 -0.39 -11.28
C PHE A 702 -0.20 -0.76 -10.01
N SER A 703 0.03 0.19 -9.10
CA SER A 703 0.69 -0.14 -7.83
C SER A 703 -0.18 -1.08 -7.00
N PHE A 704 -1.47 -0.76 -6.83
CA PHE A 704 -2.43 -1.59 -6.09
C PHE A 704 -2.41 -3.06 -6.51
N LEU A 705 -2.53 -3.33 -7.82
CA LEU A 705 -2.58 -4.71 -8.32
C LEU A 705 -1.25 -5.43 -8.09
N ARG A 706 -0.12 -4.75 -8.31
CA ARG A 706 1.21 -5.30 -8.00
C ARG A 706 1.37 -5.62 -6.51
N ASP A 707 0.99 -4.68 -5.66
CA ASP A 707 1.14 -4.78 -4.21
C ASP A 707 0.19 -5.85 -3.63
N LEU A 708 -1.00 -6.03 -4.23
CA LEU A 708 -1.94 -7.13 -3.93
C LEU A 708 -1.38 -8.50 -4.36
N ALA A 709 -0.82 -8.60 -5.56
CA ALA A 709 -0.18 -9.84 -6.00
C ALA A 709 1.01 -10.22 -5.11
N HIS A 710 1.89 -9.27 -4.82
CA HIS A 710 3.09 -9.51 -4.02
C HIS A 710 2.75 -9.79 -2.55
N GLY A 711 1.80 -9.06 -1.95
CA GLY A 711 1.32 -9.30 -0.58
C GLY A 711 0.59 -10.65 -0.40
N THR A 712 0.02 -11.20 -1.47
CA THR A 712 -0.61 -12.53 -1.48
C THR A 712 0.34 -13.65 -1.93
N GLY A 713 1.55 -13.33 -2.38
CA GLY A 713 2.52 -14.31 -2.90
C GLY A 713 2.17 -14.87 -4.28
N GLY A 714 1.31 -14.18 -5.02
CA GLY A 714 0.99 -14.40 -6.43
C GLY A 714 1.98 -13.68 -7.37
N ARG A 715 1.53 -13.40 -8.60
CA ARG A 715 2.33 -12.77 -9.66
C ARG A 715 1.56 -11.62 -10.30
N TYR A 716 2.25 -10.54 -10.62
CA TYR A 716 1.72 -9.37 -11.31
C TYR A 716 2.02 -9.43 -12.82
N HIS A 717 0.99 -9.23 -13.63
CA HIS A 717 1.07 -9.01 -15.08
C HIS A 717 0.38 -7.70 -15.47
N SER A 718 0.84 -7.09 -16.56
CA SER A 718 0.30 -5.83 -17.07
C SER A 718 0.04 -5.99 -18.56
N TYR A 719 -1.18 -5.67 -18.99
CA TYR A 719 -1.57 -5.62 -20.39
C TYR A 719 -1.86 -4.16 -20.80
N PRO A 720 -1.07 -3.60 -21.74
CA PRO A 720 -1.04 -2.16 -22.01
C PRO A 720 -2.37 -1.58 -22.50
N TRP A 721 -2.71 -0.40 -21.99
CA TRP A 721 -3.76 0.47 -22.55
C TRP A 721 -3.16 1.60 -23.38
N GLY A 722 -3.95 2.13 -24.33
CA GLY A 722 -3.63 3.36 -25.07
C GLY A 722 -2.83 3.14 -26.35
N ASP A 723 -2.51 4.24 -27.03
CA ASP A 723 -1.65 4.22 -28.21
C ASP A 723 -0.24 3.77 -27.78
N PRO A 724 0.29 2.64 -28.30
CA PRO A 724 1.63 2.19 -27.96
C PRO A 724 2.72 3.18 -28.39
N ASP A 725 2.41 4.21 -29.18
CA ASP A 725 3.33 5.27 -29.57
C ASP A 725 3.35 6.54 -28.69
N ASP A 726 2.34 6.77 -27.84
CA ASP A 726 2.30 7.90 -26.88
C ASP A 726 3.46 7.80 -25.85
N PRO A 727 4.31 8.83 -25.70
CA PRO A 727 5.37 8.86 -24.71
C PRO A 727 4.90 8.65 -23.27
N SER A 728 3.72 9.17 -22.91
CA SER A 728 3.15 9.11 -21.55
C SER A 728 2.81 7.66 -21.19
N THR A 729 2.10 7.01 -22.10
CA THR A 729 1.72 5.61 -22.08
C THR A 729 2.95 4.70 -22.08
N LYS A 730 3.95 4.93 -22.94
CA LYS A 730 5.25 4.22 -22.92
C LYS A 730 5.95 4.31 -21.56
N LEU A 731 6.00 5.51 -20.96
CA LEU A 731 6.69 5.73 -19.68
C LEU A 731 5.99 5.01 -18.51
N LEU A 732 4.65 5.05 -18.46
CA LEU A 732 3.88 4.33 -17.44
C LEU A 732 4.01 2.81 -17.60
N GLN A 733 3.88 2.29 -18.81
CA GLN A 733 4.03 0.85 -19.08
C GLN A 733 5.43 0.32 -18.73
N ASN A 734 6.48 1.09 -19.03
CA ASN A 734 7.86 0.75 -18.64
C ASN A 734 8.08 0.75 -17.11
N ARG A 735 7.34 1.58 -16.36
CA ARG A 735 7.39 1.60 -14.88
C ARG A 735 6.67 0.40 -14.25
N TYR A 736 5.65 -0.15 -14.93
CA TYR A 736 4.77 -1.21 -14.43
C TYR A 736 4.75 -2.47 -15.31
N LEU A 737 5.94 -2.90 -15.76
CA LEU A 737 6.14 -4.18 -16.43
C LEU A 737 5.72 -5.35 -15.53
N GLY A 738 5.07 -6.37 -16.12
CA GLY A 738 4.76 -7.62 -15.42
C GLY A 738 6.00 -8.36 -14.93
N ASP A 739 5.89 -9.09 -13.82
CA ASP A 739 7.02 -9.73 -13.11
C ASP A 739 7.87 -10.63 -14.01
N ASP A 740 7.21 -11.37 -14.90
CA ASP A 740 7.85 -12.31 -15.82
C ASP A 740 8.58 -11.58 -16.97
N VAL A 741 8.06 -10.45 -17.43
CA VAL A 741 8.72 -9.59 -18.45
C VAL A 741 9.91 -8.87 -17.83
N LEU A 742 9.72 -8.25 -16.66
CA LEU A 742 10.75 -7.49 -15.94
C LEU A 742 12.01 -8.34 -15.68
N LYS A 743 11.83 -9.59 -15.21
CA LYS A 743 12.95 -10.52 -14.97
C LYS A 743 13.72 -10.88 -16.24
N LEU A 744 13.03 -11.08 -17.37
CA LEU A 744 13.68 -11.37 -18.65
C LEU A 744 14.42 -10.15 -19.21
N VAL A 745 13.87 -8.94 -19.05
CA VAL A 745 14.55 -7.69 -19.42
C VAL A 745 15.82 -7.50 -18.57
N GLN A 746 15.73 -7.65 -17.25
CA GLN A 746 16.89 -7.58 -16.35
C GLN A 746 17.99 -8.60 -16.71
N GLU A 747 17.62 -9.85 -16.98
CA GLU A 747 18.58 -10.90 -17.36
C GLU A 747 19.18 -10.64 -18.76
N THR A 748 18.41 -10.02 -19.68
CA THR A 748 18.90 -9.58 -20.99
C THR A 748 19.94 -8.46 -20.86
N SER A 749 19.65 -7.41 -20.08
CA SER A 749 20.62 -6.33 -19.81
C SER A 749 21.86 -6.84 -19.07
N SER A 750 21.70 -7.80 -18.15
CA SER A 750 22.81 -8.48 -17.49
C SER A 750 23.71 -9.22 -18.48
N ALA A 751 23.11 -9.91 -19.47
CA ALA A 751 23.86 -10.60 -20.54
C ALA A 751 24.63 -9.60 -21.41
N GLU A 752 24.06 -8.42 -21.66
CA GLU A 752 24.70 -7.34 -22.42
C GLU A 752 25.87 -6.70 -21.66
N ASP A 753 25.77 -6.50 -20.33
CA ASP A 753 26.90 -6.09 -19.47
C ASP A 753 28.05 -7.14 -19.51
N GLN A 754 27.73 -8.44 -19.53
CA GLN A 754 28.77 -9.48 -19.69
C GLN A 754 29.38 -9.49 -21.11
N LEU A 755 28.59 -9.27 -22.16
CA LEU A 755 29.05 -9.18 -23.55
C LEU A 755 29.94 -7.95 -23.76
N TYR A 756 29.55 -6.80 -23.22
CA TYR A 756 30.33 -5.57 -23.30
C TYR A 756 31.70 -5.76 -22.64
N LYS A 757 31.76 -6.31 -21.41
CA LYS A 757 33.05 -6.65 -20.77
C LYS A 757 33.89 -7.58 -21.63
N ALA A 758 33.30 -8.66 -22.16
CA ALA A 758 34.04 -9.59 -23.03
C ALA A 758 34.59 -8.90 -24.29
N SER A 759 33.87 -7.93 -24.85
CA SER A 759 34.33 -7.14 -26.02
C SER A 759 35.46 -6.15 -25.73
N GLN A 760 35.71 -5.78 -24.46
CA GLN A 760 36.87 -4.95 -24.09
C GLN A 760 38.20 -5.73 -24.09
N TYR A 761 38.17 -7.06 -24.28
CA TYR A 761 39.34 -7.96 -24.27
C TYR A 761 39.49 -8.84 -25.51
N LEU A 762 38.56 -8.74 -26.48
CA LEU A 762 38.62 -9.41 -27.79
C LEU A 762 39.19 -8.48 -28.85
#